data_AF-J3AB71-F1
#
_entry.id   AF-J3AB71-F1
#
_cell.length_a   1.000
_cell.length_b   1.000
_cell.length_c   1.000
_cell.angle_alpha   90.00
_cell.angle_beta   90.00
_cell.angle_gamma   90.00
#
_symmetry.space_group_name_H-M   'P 1'
#
loop_
_entity.id
_entity.type
_entity.pdbx_description
1 polymer ?
#
loop_
_entity_poly.entity_id
_entity_poly.type
_entity_poly.pdbx_seq_one_letter_code
_entity_poly.pdbx_strand_id
1 'polypeptide(L)'
;MKRRIVAQMAILALSLSAPVLAVTHAPEAAAADGSTIHVSAEGGSDAGDGSAAKPFQTIKAALKKVGNGDTIELANGTYREGELAVDKGVTIKAAEGAKPVLTGAEVPTNWSAGGDGKWSTGKDMVRFCTVCTINADPAKEGVAAHPEQVFVDGKPLTQVLSRDEVTASTFYVDDPDPVTLKNPNNNQAGYNAKPHRGTSYVIGVDPSQHQVEVVQHSRALSFNTDNITLSGLTVEKYSAVQRWDYPDPEIGTISGGGMIVAAHGAPRIENSTFRYSSTAGALQVIDSTNAVVSNNLFESNGSNAFGINDSSGAKVENNLWRNNNTSGFITKDCGAYCTLADTKITHSKNIRFANNTVDYSATGVDISDPNAYDQNRGAGIWFDEGVMDSEIVGNYFVNVPVAIFNEVSANNLIASNIVAGAGIGIHVSGSNDTRVWNNTVSHALTSLWIQEDTRSDGCNARNAQGACTQVQKWSAEHGLSWDTTNTTVMNNIFSSEQTTPKPGDEWRYSAMVQVLGGANDDGSGAVYANEMVSTIDYDVYYRHENPQTLSTTVLWNYGADRKTQSVNAEKLSDFTANSNVKAAGKESNGLDLHGSPENNPFFVKESANPMDKTSDFHLKEGSPASGSGHALPEDVAKSLGVNANVAVDRGALVNVAWGGGAVPGAGDNAGNNNAGGANNNAGNNNAGGANNNAGNNNGGGANNNAGNQPSTAAPQDGSGSTTGETASGTAGQSAQSASPSNSKAGAGQKNSHVAKPGANAAAGQGQDAAAAAAAGGGRLPLTGASMAAMVLAVAAIAMGGGFILVRRRMSS
;
A
#
# COMPACT_ATOMS: atom_id res chain seq x y z
N MET A 1 -57.51 -5.05 -59.52
CA MET A 1 -58.54 -3.99 -59.38
C MET A 1 -58.06 -3.01 -58.29
N LYS A 2 -58.04 -1.68 -58.50
CA LYS A 2 -58.88 -0.67 -57.78
C LYS A 2 -59.08 -0.99 -56.26
N ARG A 3 -58.79 -0.17 -55.24
CA ARG A 3 -58.42 1.26 -54.98
C ARG A 3 -57.67 1.29 -53.60
N ARG A 4 -57.13 2.36 -52.98
CA ARG A 4 -57.02 3.83 -53.21
C ARG A 4 -55.74 4.38 -52.49
N ILE A 5 -55.53 5.70 -52.53
CA ILE A 5 -54.69 6.50 -51.61
C ILE A 5 -55.63 7.32 -50.68
N VAL A 6 -55.21 7.68 -49.46
CA VAL A 6 -55.26 9.02 -48.80
C VAL A 6 -55.01 8.89 -47.29
N ALA A 7 -54.21 9.81 -46.74
CA ALA A 7 -53.85 9.91 -45.32
C ALA A 7 -54.72 10.90 -44.54
N GLN A 8 -54.70 10.84 -43.20
CA GLN A 8 -54.86 12.03 -42.35
C GLN A 8 -54.21 11.84 -40.97
N MET A 9 -53.68 12.92 -40.41
CA MET A 9 -52.93 12.97 -39.15
C MET A 9 -53.88 13.11 -37.94
N ALA A 10 -53.46 12.56 -36.80
CA ALA A 10 -53.77 13.14 -35.49
C ALA A 10 -52.60 12.84 -34.52
N ILE A 11 -52.05 13.88 -33.91
CA ILE A 11 -50.94 13.81 -32.95
C ILE A 11 -51.54 13.72 -31.54
N LEU A 12 -51.12 12.75 -30.72
CA LEU A 12 -51.11 12.94 -29.26
C LEU A 12 -50.06 12.06 -28.56
N ALA A 13 -49.22 12.75 -27.79
CA ALA A 13 -48.15 12.30 -26.88
C ALA A 13 -48.06 10.80 -26.51
N LEU A 14 -46.93 10.17 -26.88
CA LEU A 14 -46.34 9.11 -26.05
C LEU A 14 -45.50 9.74 -24.94
N SER A 15 -45.98 9.69 -23.71
CA SER A 15 -45.14 9.83 -22.53
C SER A 15 -44.37 8.52 -22.31
N LEU A 16 -43.21 8.36 -22.95
CA LEU A 16 -42.29 7.28 -22.65
C LEU A 16 -41.65 7.55 -21.28
N SER A 17 -42.08 6.77 -20.30
CA SER A 17 -41.48 6.70 -18.97
C SER A 17 -39.98 6.42 -19.06
N ALA A 18 -39.18 7.19 -18.33
CA ALA A 18 -37.75 6.92 -18.18
C ALA A 18 -37.53 5.48 -17.71
N PRO A 19 -36.49 4.78 -18.20
CA PRO A 19 -36.01 3.59 -17.54
C PRO A 19 -35.46 4.02 -16.18
N VAL A 20 -36.20 3.73 -15.11
CA VAL A 20 -35.65 3.74 -13.76
C VAL A 20 -34.42 2.84 -13.81
N LEU A 21 -33.23 3.39 -13.48
CA LEU A 21 -32.07 2.56 -13.23
C LEU A 21 -32.43 1.63 -12.08
N ALA A 22 -32.77 0.39 -12.42
CA ALA A 22 -32.78 -0.69 -11.47
C ALA A 22 -31.34 -0.81 -11.00
N VAL A 23 -31.06 -0.34 -9.78
CA VAL A 23 -29.87 -0.74 -9.05
C VAL A 23 -29.91 -2.26 -9.00
N THR A 24 -29.12 -2.89 -9.87
CA THR A 24 -28.84 -4.32 -9.77
C THR A 24 -27.98 -4.44 -8.53
N HIS A 25 -28.67 -4.56 -7.39
CA HIS A 25 -28.09 -5.02 -6.15
C HIS A 25 -27.29 -6.27 -6.54
N ALA A 26 -25.99 -6.29 -6.21
CA ALA A 26 -25.25 -7.54 -6.22
C ALA A 26 -26.12 -8.57 -5.49
N PRO A 27 -26.25 -9.81 -6.00
CA PRO A 27 -27.19 -10.77 -5.42
C PRO A 27 -26.89 -10.87 -3.93
N GLU A 28 -27.81 -10.31 -3.14
CA GLU A 28 -27.74 -10.29 -1.69
C GLU A 28 -27.55 -11.75 -1.30
N ALA A 29 -26.38 -12.06 -0.71
CA ALA A 29 -26.00 -13.44 -0.46
C ALA A 29 -27.11 -14.04 0.38
N ALA A 30 -27.91 -14.93 -0.24
CA ALA A 30 -29.23 -15.26 0.25
C ALA A 30 -29.13 -15.60 1.73
N ALA A 31 -29.76 -14.77 2.56
CA ALA A 31 -29.57 -14.81 4.00
C ALA A 31 -29.72 -16.26 4.45
N ALA A 32 -28.61 -16.86 4.89
CA ALA A 32 -28.62 -18.26 5.27
C ALA A 32 -29.67 -18.42 6.38
N ASP A 33 -30.41 -19.53 6.39
CA ASP A 33 -31.35 -19.90 7.46
C ASP A 33 -30.64 -20.20 8.81
N GLY A 34 -29.44 -19.63 9.01
CA GLY A 34 -28.65 -19.69 10.23
C GLY A 34 -29.21 -18.78 11.32
N SER A 35 -28.94 -19.19 12.55
CA SER A 35 -29.31 -18.46 13.75
C SER A 35 -28.35 -17.30 14.05
N THR A 36 -28.87 -16.25 14.67
CA THR A 36 -28.04 -15.17 15.23
C THR A 36 -27.63 -15.51 16.65
N ILE A 37 -26.32 -15.54 16.89
CA ILE A 37 -25.69 -15.64 18.20
C ILE A 37 -25.20 -14.23 18.57
N HIS A 38 -25.73 -13.68 19.66
CA HIS A 38 -25.37 -12.35 20.14
C HIS A 38 -24.21 -12.44 21.14
N VAL A 39 -23.29 -11.48 21.05
CA VAL A 39 -22.13 -11.34 21.94
C VAL A 39 -22.08 -9.91 22.49
N SER A 40 -21.75 -9.76 23.77
CA SER A 40 -21.56 -8.46 24.43
C SER A 40 -20.45 -8.55 25.46
N ALA A 41 -19.34 -7.83 25.22
CA ALA A 41 -18.18 -7.83 26.11
C ALA A 41 -18.52 -7.39 27.55
N GLU A 42 -19.43 -6.43 27.70
CA GLU A 42 -19.82 -5.84 28.99
C GLU A 42 -21.10 -6.46 29.60
N GLY A 43 -22.04 -6.90 28.77
CA GLY A 43 -23.36 -7.39 29.21
C GLY A 43 -23.57 -8.91 29.06
N GLY A 44 -22.62 -9.64 28.48
CA GLY A 44 -22.71 -11.06 28.21
C GLY A 44 -22.11 -11.96 29.29
N SER A 45 -22.32 -13.26 29.13
CA SER A 45 -21.66 -14.30 29.93
C SER A 45 -21.42 -15.54 29.07
N ASP A 46 -20.24 -16.13 29.16
CA ASP A 46 -19.92 -17.38 28.45
C ASP A 46 -20.67 -18.62 29.00
N ALA A 47 -21.39 -18.46 30.11
CA ALA A 47 -22.39 -19.41 30.61
C ALA A 47 -23.82 -19.15 30.07
N GLY A 48 -23.98 -18.15 29.20
CA GLY A 48 -25.23 -17.84 28.48
C GLY A 48 -25.56 -18.88 27.40
N ASP A 49 -26.59 -18.58 26.62
CA ASP A 49 -27.04 -19.45 25.51
C ASP A 49 -26.82 -18.82 24.13
N GLY A 50 -26.35 -17.57 24.07
CA GLY A 50 -26.13 -16.81 22.83
C GLY A 50 -27.36 -16.07 22.31
N SER A 51 -28.50 -16.15 23.00
CA SER A 51 -29.68 -15.35 22.67
C SER A 51 -29.48 -13.86 23.03
N ALA A 52 -30.25 -12.96 22.42
CA ALA A 52 -30.21 -11.53 22.74
C ALA A 52 -30.47 -11.22 24.23
N ALA A 53 -31.19 -12.10 24.95
CA ALA A 53 -31.46 -11.96 26.38
C ALA A 53 -30.35 -12.53 27.29
N LYS A 54 -29.48 -13.38 26.75
CA LYS A 54 -28.33 -13.99 27.44
C LYS A 54 -27.15 -14.17 26.47
N PRO A 55 -26.60 -13.05 25.95
CA PRO A 55 -25.52 -13.09 24.97
C PRO A 55 -24.27 -13.71 25.59
N PHE A 56 -23.41 -14.29 24.75
CA PHE A 56 -22.07 -14.67 25.17
C PHE A 56 -21.23 -13.43 25.50
N GLN A 57 -20.19 -13.59 26.31
CA GLN A 57 -19.26 -12.50 26.58
C GLN A 57 -18.16 -12.43 25.51
N THR A 58 -17.70 -13.60 25.05
CA THR A 58 -16.57 -13.73 24.11
C THR A 58 -16.99 -14.22 22.72
N ILE A 59 -16.25 -13.77 21.71
CA ILE A 59 -16.34 -14.28 20.33
C ILE A 59 -15.93 -15.77 20.33
N LYS A 60 -14.94 -16.15 21.15
CA LYS A 60 -14.50 -17.55 21.34
C LYS A 60 -15.60 -18.47 21.86
N ALA A 61 -16.53 -18.00 22.69
CA ALA A 61 -17.70 -18.78 23.10
C ALA A 61 -18.72 -18.91 21.96
N ALA A 62 -18.98 -17.83 21.22
CA ALA A 62 -19.86 -17.85 20.05
C ALA A 62 -19.36 -18.82 18.95
N LEU A 63 -18.06 -18.78 18.61
CA LEU A 63 -17.43 -19.65 17.59
C LEU A 63 -17.57 -21.16 17.91
N LYS A 64 -17.56 -21.52 19.20
CA LYS A 64 -17.83 -22.90 19.64
C LYS A 64 -19.28 -23.30 19.38
N LYS A 65 -20.22 -22.38 19.54
CA LYS A 65 -21.67 -22.60 19.48
C LYS A 65 -22.24 -22.62 18.06
N VAL A 66 -21.81 -21.70 17.20
CA VAL A 66 -22.34 -21.53 15.83
C VAL A 66 -22.21 -22.79 14.96
N GLY A 67 -23.14 -22.98 14.03
CA GLY A 67 -23.04 -23.85 12.86
C GLY A 67 -22.60 -23.08 11.60
N ASN A 68 -22.55 -23.77 10.46
CA ASN A 68 -22.35 -23.11 9.16
C ASN A 68 -23.60 -22.31 8.78
N GLY A 69 -23.42 -21.08 8.29
CA GLY A 69 -24.49 -20.14 7.94
C GLY A 69 -24.96 -19.25 9.09
N ASP A 70 -24.56 -19.54 10.34
CA ASP A 70 -24.93 -18.71 11.49
C ASP A 70 -24.25 -17.33 11.46
N THR A 71 -24.85 -16.38 12.17
CA THR A 71 -24.32 -15.03 12.37
C THR A 71 -23.88 -14.83 13.82
N ILE A 72 -22.65 -14.38 14.02
CA ILE A 72 -22.15 -13.82 15.29
C ILE A 72 -22.34 -12.31 15.22
N GLU A 73 -23.27 -11.79 16.03
CA GLU A 73 -23.57 -10.36 16.10
C GLU A 73 -22.99 -9.74 17.38
N LEU A 74 -22.12 -8.74 17.20
CA LEU A 74 -21.37 -8.09 18.28
C LEU A 74 -22.03 -6.77 18.70
N ALA A 75 -22.40 -6.67 19.97
CA ALA A 75 -22.77 -5.41 20.60
C ALA A 75 -21.55 -4.48 20.77
N ASN A 76 -21.80 -3.22 21.12
CA ASN A 76 -20.75 -2.29 21.56
C ASN A 76 -19.90 -2.89 22.68
N GLY A 77 -18.58 -2.63 22.63
CA GLY A 77 -17.61 -3.06 23.63
C GLY A 77 -16.25 -3.38 23.03
N THR A 78 -15.26 -3.55 23.91
CA THR A 78 -13.90 -3.98 23.57
C THR A 78 -13.72 -5.46 23.89
N TYR A 79 -13.57 -6.29 22.86
CA TYR A 79 -13.33 -7.72 22.93
C TYR A 79 -11.81 -7.95 22.94
N ARG A 80 -11.26 -8.26 24.12
CA ARG A 80 -9.82 -8.50 24.32
C ARG A 80 -9.54 -9.99 24.13
N GLU A 81 -9.35 -10.39 22.87
CA GLU A 81 -9.23 -11.79 22.45
C GLU A 81 -8.23 -11.93 21.29
N GLY A 82 -7.62 -13.11 21.15
CA GLY A 82 -6.72 -13.43 20.05
C GLY A 82 -6.67 -14.92 19.73
N GLU A 83 -5.93 -15.23 18.67
CA GLU A 83 -5.71 -16.56 18.12
C GLU A 83 -7.04 -17.32 17.88
N LEU A 84 -8.06 -16.59 17.40
CA LEU A 84 -9.38 -17.13 17.15
C LEU A 84 -9.42 -17.89 15.82
N ALA A 85 -9.57 -19.21 15.88
CA ALA A 85 -9.82 -20.06 14.71
C ALA A 85 -11.30 -20.03 14.31
N VAL A 86 -11.56 -19.84 13.02
CA VAL A 86 -12.88 -19.81 12.41
C VAL A 86 -12.93 -20.86 11.29
N ASP A 87 -13.28 -22.07 11.70
CA ASP A 87 -13.29 -23.27 10.85
C ASP A 87 -14.71 -23.62 10.33
N LYS A 88 -15.67 -22.69 10.51
CA LYS A 88 -17.07 -22.77 10.05
C LYS A 88 -17.40 -21.53 9.22
N GLY A 89 -18.16 -21.71 8.14
CA GLY A 89 -18.59 -20.59 7.29
C GLY A 89 -19.64 -19.77 8.03
N VAL A 90 -19.29 -18.58 8.51
CA VAL A 90 -20.11 -17.74 9.38
C VAL A 90 -19.98 -16.26 9.03
N THR A 91 -20.98 -15.48 9.43
CA THR A 91 -20.93 -14.01 9.40
C THR A 91 -20.57 -13.48 10.78
N ILE A 92 -19.45 -12.78 10.93
CA ILE A 92 -19.10 -12.01 12.13
C ILE A 92 -19.37 -10.53 11.81
N LYS A 93 -20.36 -9.92 12.49
CA LYS A 93 -20.77 -8.53 12.21
C LYS A 93 -21.02 -7.71 13.46
N ALA A 94 -20.87 -6.40 13.34
CA ALA A 94 -21.44 -5.47 14.32
C ALA A 94 -22.97 -5.51 14.30
N ALA A 95 -23.59 -5.37 15.48
CA ALA A 95 -25.00 -5.02 15.60
C ALA A 95 -25.28 -3.63 14.99
N GLU A 96 -26.54 -3.34 14.65
CA GLU A 96 -26.91 -2.05 14.06
C GLU A 96 -26.50 -0.87 14.98
N GLY A 97 -25.75 0.08 14.43
CA GLY A 97 -25.22 1.23 15.17
C GLY A 97 -24.08 0.93 16.17
N ALA A 98 -23.69 -0.34 16.33
CA ALA A 98 -22.57 -0.72 17.19
C ALA A 98 -21.21 -0.46 16.52
N LYS A 99 -20.18 -0.27 17.35
CA LYS A 99 -18.77 -0.09 16.98
C LYS A 99 -17.90 -1.02 17.83
N PRO A 100 -18.03 -2.35 17.67
CA PRO A 100 -17.21 -3.31 18.40
C PRO A 100 -15.73 -3.16 18.04
N VAL A 101 -14.86 -3.28 19.05
CA VAL A 101 -13.41 -3.28 18.89
C VAL A 101 -12.88 -4.65 19.32
N LEU A 102 -12.32 -5.41 18.38
CA LEU A 102 -11.57 -6.63 18.67
C LEU A 102 -10.09 -6.24 18.82
N THR A 103 -9.47 -6.55 19.95
CA THR A 103 -8.09 -6.13 20.22
C THR A 103 -7.22 -7.18 20.89
N GLY A 104 -5.95 -7.20 20.48
CA GLY A 104 -4.90 -8.05 21.04
C GLY A 104 -4.21 -7.47 22.28
N ALA A 105 -4.68 -6.31 22.77
CA ALA A 105 -4.13 -5.64 23.94
C ALA A 105 -4.87 -5.99 25.23
N GLU A 106 -4.10 -6.27 26.29
CA GLU A 106 -4.56 -6.41 27.67
C GLU A 106 -4.35 -5.10 28.45
N VAL A 107 -4.96 -5.00 29.64
CA VAL A 107 -4.75 -3.89 30.60
C VAL A 107 -4.10 -4.47 31.86
N PRO A 108 -2.76 -4.48 31.98
CA PRO A 108 -2.10 -5.01 33.16
C PRO A 108 -2.44 -4.19 34.41
N THR A 109 -2.86 -4.85 35.49
CA THR A 109 -3.18 -4.21 36.78
C THR A 109 -2.00 -4.23 37.77
N ASN A 110 -1.04 -5.14 37.56
CA ASN A 110 0.06 -5.39 38.48
C ASN A 110 1.35 -4.72 37.99
N TRP A 111 1.64 -3.53 38.52
CA TRP A 111 2.83 -2.75 38.20
C TRP A 111 3.73 -2.55 39.42
N SER A 112 5.04 -2.60 39.21
CA SER A 112 6.07 -2.33 40.21
C SER A 112 6.78 -1.01 39.89
N ALA A 113 6.80 -0.09 40.86
CA ALA A 113 7.58 1.15 40.75
C ALA A 113 9.08 0.86 40.88
N GLY A 114 9.89 1.31 39.91
CA GLY A 114 11.35 1.17 39.96
C GLY A 114 12.05 2.19 40.87
N GLY A 115 11.33 3.19 41.38
CA GLY A 115 11.88 4.31 42.15
C GLY A 115 12.57 5.39 41.31
N ASP A 116 12.73 5.15 40.01
CA ASP A 116 13.42 5.98 39.02
C ASP A 116 12.46 6.67 38.02
N GLY A 117 11.21 6.90 38.45
CA GLY A 117 10.13 7.44 37.62
C GLY A 117 9.52 6.44 36.62
N LYS A 118 10.02 5.20 36.57
CA LYS A 118 9.58 4.17 35.64
C LYS A 118 8.86 3.04 36.35
N TRP A 119 7.96 2.39 35.63
CA TRP A 119 7.12 1.29 36.13
C TRP A 119 7.29 0.05 35.25
N SER A 120 7.33 -1.12 35.87
CA SER A 120 7.49 -2.42 35.21
C SER A 120 6.27 -3.31 35.46
N THR A 121 5.87 -4.11 34.46
CA THR A 121 4.90 -5.21 34.64
C THR A 121 5.48 -6.35 35.47
N GLY A 122 4.69 -7.42 35.67
CA GLY A 122 5.24 -8.74 36.00
C GLY A 122 6.13 -9.30 34.86
N LYS A 123 6.90 -10.36 35.19
CA LYS A 123 7.76 -11.11 34.24
C LYS A 123 7.03 -12.32 33.63
N ASP A 124 5.76 -12.14 33.31
CA ASP A 124 4.81 -13.13 32.79
C ASP A 124 4.17 -12.68 31.46
N MET A 125 4.58 -11.51 30.95
CA MET A 125 4.13 -10.98 29.67
C MET A 125 4.71 -11.77 28.49
N VAL A 126 4.04 -11.65 27.35
CA VAL A 126 4.41 -12.33 26.10
C VAL A 126 5.74 -11.83 25.54
N ARG A 127 6.55 -12.82 25.15
CA ARG A 127 7.78 -12.70 24.36
C ARG A 127 7.42 -12.86 22.89
N PHE A 128 7.57 -11.81 22.12
CA PHE A 128 7.45 -11.90 20.68
C PHE A 128 8.84 -12.13 20.04
N CYS A 129 8.86 -12.50 18.77
CA CYS A 129 10.10 -12.84 18.07
C CYS A 129 10.62 -11.67 17.23
N THR A 130 11.57 -10.91 17.79
CA THR A 130 12.23 -9.78 17.10
C THR A 130 13.03 -10.20 15.86
N VAL A 131 13.57 -11.43 15.85
CA VAL A 131 14.31 -11.96 14.69
C VAL A 131 13.42 -12.62 13.63
N CYS A 132 12.09 -12.57 13.79
CA CYS A 132 11.12 -13.17 12.88
C CYS A 132 10.66 -12.21 11.77
N THR A 133 11.60 -11.40 11.27
CA THR A 133 11.47 -10.62 10.04
C THR A 133 11.81 -11.45 8.81
N ILE A 134 11.37 -11.03 7.63
CA ILE A 134 11.78 -11.66 6.36
C ILE A 134 13.21 -11.29 5.92
N ASN A 135 13.78 -10.18 6.39
CA ASN A 135 15.17 -9.83 6.12
C ASN A 135 16.13 -10.90 6.67
N ALA A 136 17.09 -11.35 5.86
CA ALA A 136 18.09 -12.35 6.27
C ALA A 136 19.04 -11.84 7.36
N ASP A 137 19.13 -10.52 7.52
CA ASP A 137 19.88 -9.83 8.57
C ASP A 137 18.92 -8.87 9.31
N PRO A 138 18.10 -9.38 10.27
CA PRO A 138 17.07 -8.60 10.96
C PRO A 138 17.59 -7.36 11.68
N ALA A 139 18.88 -7.34 12.06
CA ALA A 139 19.49 -6.22 12.76
C ALA A 139 19.49 -4.92 11.93
N LYS A 140 19.37 -5.01 10.60
CA LYS A 140 19.26 -3.84 9.71
C LYS A 140 17.95 -3.07 9.89
N GLU A 141 16.85 -3.75 10.20
CA GLU A 141 15.55 -3.12 10.44
C GLU A 141 15.54 -2.26 11.72
N GLY A 142 16.54 -2.44 12.60
CA GLY A 142 16.63 -1.73 13.86
C GLY A 142 15.39 -1.96 14.74
N VAL A 143 14.78 -0.88 15.22
CA VAL A 143 13.56 -0.95 16.05
C VAL A 143 12.37 -1.52 15.26
N ALA A 144 12.33 -1.43 13.93
CA ALA A 144 11.19 -1.95 13.15
C ALA A 144 11.01 -3.47 13.30
N ALA A 145 12.10 -4.21 13.50
CA ALA A 145 12.08 -5.65 13.78
C ALA A 145 11.38 -6.01 15.10
N HIS A 146 11.19 -5.07 16.02
CA HIS A 146 10.55 -5.31 17.31
C HIS A 146 9.03 -5.24 17.19
N PRO A 147 8.31 -6.36 17.40
CA PRO A 147 6.86 -6.40 17.23
C PRO A 147 6.09 -5.99 18.48
N GLU A 148 6.76 -5.70 19.60
CA GLU A 148 6.10 -5.34 20.86
C GLU A 148 5.39 -3.98 20.76
N GLN A 149 4.27 -3.81 21.48
CA GLN A 149 3.49 -2.57 21.44
C GLN A 149 2.90 -2.24 22.81
N VAL A 150 2.98 -0.96 23.19
CA VAL A 150 2.38 -0.38 24.40
C VAL A 150 1.63 0.89 24.03
N PHE A 151 0.45 1.08 24.64
CA PHE A 151 -0.37 2.27 24.47
C PHE A 151 -0.64 2.92 25.84
N VAL A 152 -0.65 4.25 25.86
CA VAL A 152 -1.03 5.07 27.03
C VAL A 152 -2.14 6.01 26.61
N ASP A 153 -3.29 5.92 27.27
CA ASP A 153 -4.51 6.66 26.94
C ASP A 153 -4.89 6.55 25.44
N GLY A 154 -4.72 5.34 24.88
CA GLY A 154 -4.97 5.02 23.48
C GLY A 154 -3.89 5.46 22.49
N LYS A 155 -2.82 6.13 22.92
CA LYS A 155 -1.69 6.55 22.05
C LYS A 155 -0.56 5.53 22.07
N PRO A 156 0.00 5.11 20.92
CA PRO A 156 1.16 4.22 20.89
C PRO A 156 2.39 4.91 21.49
N LEU A 157 3.20 4.15 22.22
CA LEU A 157 4.54 4.53 22.66
C LEU A 157 5.59 3.98 21.68
N THR A 158 6.72 4.67 21.55
CA THR A 158 7.85 4.19 20.74
C THR A 158 8.72 3.23 21.56
N GLN A 159 9.06 2.07 21.01
CA GLN A 159 9.97 1.14 21.67
C GLN A 159 11.41 1.65 21.64
N VAL A 160 12.12 1.53 22.76
CA VAL A 160 13.54 1.82 22.90
C VAL A 160 14.30 0.57 23.34
N LEU A 161 15.61 0.54 23.09
CA LEU A 161 16.43 -0.67 23.28
C LEU A 161 17.10 -0.74 24.65
N SER A 162 16.99 0.32 25.47
CA SER A 162 17.46 0.32 26.86
C SER A 162 16.45 0.94 27.83
N ARG A 163 16.54 0.57 29.12
CA ARG A 163 15.72 1.15 30.19
C ARG A 163 15.95 2.66 30.35
N ASP A 164 17.16 3.14 30.10
CA ASP A 164 17.53 4.53 30.35
C ASP A 164 16.91 5.51 29.34
N GLU A 165 16.51 5.00 28.17
CA GLU A 165 15.78 5.74 27.13
C GLU A 165 14.25 5.79 27.36
N VAL A 166 13.76 5.21 28.46
CA VAL A 166 12.32 5.22 28.79
C VAL A 166 11.89 6.59 29.31
N THR A 167 10.87 7.14 28.66
CA THR A 167 10.27 8.45 28.89
C THR A 167 8.74 8.31 28.94
N ALA A 168 8.00 9.42 29.04
CA ALA A 168 6.54 9.40 28.97
C ALA A 168 5.99 8.97 27.58
N SER A 169 6.80 9.02 26.52
CA SER A 169 6.41 8.64 25.14
C SER A 169 7.12 7.39 24.62
N THR A 170 7.92 6.71 25.45
CA THR A 170 8.70 5.52 25.06
C THR A 170 8.54 4.37 26.06
N PHE A 171 8.78 3.14 25.61
CA PHE A 171 8.77 1.95 26.46
C PHE A 171 9.94 1.01 26.14
N TYR A 172 10.34 0.20 27.11
CA TYR A 172 11.39 -0.81 26.99
C TYR A 172 10.86 -2.20 27.33
N VAL A 173 11.41 -3.23 26.70
CA VAL A 173 11.08 -4.64 26.95
C VAL A 173 12.27 -5.31 27.62
N ASP A 174 12.13 -5.62 28.91
CA ASP A 174 13.08 -6.42 29.69
C ASP A 174 12.83 -7.90 29.41
N ASP A 175 13.44 -8.38 28.32
CA ASP A 175 13.51 -9.80 27.97
C ASP A 175 14.88 -10.40 28.36
N PRO A 176 14.95 -11.24 29.41
CA PRO A 176 16.19 -11.88 29.83
C PRO A 176 16.59 -13.10 28.97
N ASP A 177 15.73 -13.58 28.07
CA ASP A 177 16.01 -14.75 27.24
C ASP A 177 15.37 -14.65 25.83
N PRO A 178 15.82 -13.69 24.99
CA PRO A 178 15.19 -13.39 23.70
C PRO A 178 15.38 -14.49 22.65
N VAL A 179 14.44 -14.52 21.70
CA VAL A 179 14.52 -15.40 20.52
C VAL A 179 15.68 -14.98 19.63
N THR A 180 16.49 -15.94 19.18
CA THR A 180 17.65 -15.69 18.31
C THR A 180 17.63 -16.62 17.09
N LEU A 181 18.31 -16.22 16.02
CA LEU A 181 18.52 -17.09 14.86
C LEU A 181 19.54 -18.19 15.16
N LYS A 182 19.38 -19.37 14.57
CA LYS A 182 20.42 -20.41 14.55
C LYS A 182 21.64 -20.00 13.73
N ASN A 183 21.43 -19.17 12.71
CA ASN A 183 22.49 -18.49 11.96
C ASN A 183 22.15 -16.98 11.93
N PRO A 184 22.96 -16.10 12.54
CA PRO A 184 22.68 -14.66 12.61
C PRO A 184 22.44 -13.95 11.27
N ASN A 185 22.93 -14.51 10.16
CA ASN A 185 22.82 -13.92 8.82
C ASN A 185 21.89 -14.75 7.89
N ASN A 186 21.06 -15.63 8.44
CA ASN A 186 20.10 -16.42 7.67
C ASN A 186 18.89 -16.81 8.53
N ASN A 187 17.81 -16.03 8.44
CA ASN A 187 16.53 -16.30 9.09
C ASN A 187 15.86 -17.62 8.65
N GLN A 188 16.19 -18.16 7.46
CA GLN A 188 15.69 -19.46 6.97
C GLN A 188 16.42 -20.66 7.61
N ALA A 189 17.53 -20.44 8.32
CA ALA A 189 18.18 -21.50 9.10
C ALA A 189 17.37 -21.90 10.36
N GLY A 190 16.31 -21.15 10.67
CA GLY A 190 15.41 -21.35 11.79
C GLY A 190 15.89 -20.74 13.10
N TYR A 191 15.07 -20.91 14.12
CA TYR A 191 15.11 -20.14 15.37
C TYR A 191 15.56 -20.98 16.57
N ASN A 192 16.24 -20.34 17.51
CA ASN A 192 16.37 -20.80 18.88
C ASN A 192 15.13 -20.32 19.65
N ALA A 193 14.00 -21.01 19.45
CA ALA A 193 12.72 -20.66 20.07
C ALA A 193 12.81 -20.68 21.60
N LYS A 194 12.02 -19.82 22.23
CA LYS A 194 12.00 -19.52 23.67
C LYS A 194 10.58 -19.63 24.21
N PRO A 195 10.37 -19.83 25.52
CA PRO A 195 9.03 -19.84 26.10
C PRO A 195 8.23 -18.60 25.67
N HIS A 196 6.95 -18.79 25.34
CA HIS A 196 6.07 -17.72 24.85
C HIS A 196 5.92 -16.56 25.85
N ARG A 197 6.14 -16.81 27.14
CA ARG A 197 6.07 -15.80 28.22
C ARG A 197 7.38 -15.69 28.98
N GLY A 198 7.59 -14.55 29.63
CA GLY A 198 8.76 -14.31 30.48
C GLY A 198 9.40 -12.93 30.35
N THR A 199 8.74 -11.98 29.67
CA THR A 199 9.20 -10.60 29.50
C THR A 199 8.54 -9.68 30.52
N SER A 200 9.13 -8.49 30.72
CA SER A 200 8.51 -7.38 31.43
C SER A 200 8.52 -6.14 30.55
N TYR A 201 7.44 -5.37 30.56
CA TYR A 201 7.31 -4.11 29.83
C TYR A 201 7.54 -2.95 30.81
N VAL A 202 8.27 -1.93 30.36
CA VAL A 202 8.71 -0.80 31.18
C VAL A 202 8.25 0.52 30.57
N ILE A 203 7.55 1.34 31.35
CA ILE A 203 6.99 2.64 30.92
C ILE A 203 7.48 3.79 31.81
N GLY A 204 7.46 5.01 31.28
CA GLY A 204 7.83 6.25 31.99
C GLY A 204 6.66 7.09 32.50
N VAL A 205 5.49 6.49 32.73
CA VAL A 205 4.30 7.13 33.32
C VAL A 205 3.75 6.30 34.49
N ASP A 206 3.01 6.93 35.40
CA ASP A 206 2.34 6.22 36.50
C ASP A 206 1.06 5.51 36.02
N PRO A 207 1.02 4.16 35.98
CA PRO A 207 -0.12 3.41 35.46
C PRO A 207 -1.37 3.51 36.34
N SER A 208 -1.31 4.12 37.53
CA SER A 208 -2.50 4.45 38.33
C SER A 208 -3.23 5.70 37.84
N GLN A 209 -2.58 6.53 37.02
CA GLN A 209 -3.12 7.79 36.49
C GLN A 209 -3.51 7.72 35.01
N HIS A 210 -3.20 6.62 34.33
CA HIS A 210 -3.35 6.44 32.89
C HIS A 210 -3.95 5.07 32.54
N GLN A 211 -4.66 4.98 31.42
CA GLN A 211 -5.01 3.68 30.84
C GLN A 211 -3.81 3.16 30.05
N VAL A 212 -3.11 2.16 30.61
CA VAL A 212 -2.01 1.48 29.92
C VAL A 212 -2.51 0.17 29.31
N GLU A 213 -2.32 0.02 28.00
CA GLU A 213 -2.60 -1.22 27.28
C GLU A 213 -1.30 -1.82 26.74
N VAL A 214 -1.12 -3.13 26.87
CA VAL A 214 0.06 -3.86 26.37
C VAL A 214 -0.43 -4.96 25.44
N VAL A 215 0.14 -5.05 24.24
CA VAL A 215 -0.24 -6.10 23.28
C VAL A 215 0.29 -7.45 23.74
N GLN A 216 -0.60 -8.44 23.86
CA GLN A 216 -0.30 -9.80 24.31
C GLN A 216 -0.72 -10.88 23.31
N HIS A 217 -1.43 -10.52 22.22
CA HIS A 217 -1.79 -11.45 21.16
C HIS A 217 -1.02 -11.16 19.86
N SER A 218 -0.66 -12.22 19.12
CA SER A 218 -0.03 -12.08 17.81
C SER A 218 -1.06 -11.93 16.70
N ARG A 219 -2.16 -12.69 16.75
CA ARG A 219 -3.18 -12.72 15.68
C ARG A 219 -4.58 -12.52 16.24
N ALA A 220 -5.45 -11.85 15.51
CA ALA A 220 -6.88 -11.74 15.83
C ALA A 220 -7.63 -12.99 15.38
N LEU A 221 -7.68 -13.23 14.06
CA LEU A 221 -8.56 -14.21 13.42
C LEU A 221 -7.80 -15.05 12.38
N SER A 222 -8.03 -16.37 12.38
CA SER A 222 -7.63 -17.30 11.32
C SER A 222 -8.88 -17.96 10.75
N PHE A 223 -9.27 -17.54 9.56
CA PHE A 223 -10.38 -18.07 8.79
C PHE A 223 -9.85 -19.18 7.89
N ASN A 224 -10.32 -20.42 8.05
CA ASN A 224 -9.77 -21.61 7.38
C ASN A 224 -10.84 -22.40 6.60
N THR A 225 -11.84 -21.72 6.01
CA THR A 225 -12.99 -22.39 5.38
C THR A 225 -13.76 -21.45 4.44
N ASP A 226 -14.74 -21.99 3.72
CA ASP A 226 -15.56 -21.22 2.78
C ASP A 226 -16.69 -20.43 3.47
N ASN A 227 -17.27 -19.47 2.74
CA ASN A 227 -18.47 -18.71 3.12
C ASN A 227 -18.31 -17.91 4.43
N ILE A 228 -17.28 -17.08 4.47
CA ILE A 228 -16.92 -16.26 5.62
C ILE A 228 -17.25 -14.79 5.34
N THR A 229 -17.82 -14.10 6.32
CA THR A 229 -18.01 -12.65 6.29
C THR A 229 -17.51 -12.00 7.59
N LEU A 230 -16.77 -10.91 7.49
CA LEU A 230 -16.40 -10.02 8.59
C LEU A 230 -16.85 -8.60 8.24
N SER A 231 -17.73 -7.97 9.02
CA SER A 231 -18.18 -6.61 8.69
C SER A 231 -18.55 -5.69 9.86
N GLY A 232 -18.03 -4.45 9.83
CA GLY A 232 -18.38 -3.37 10.77
C GLY A 232 -17.55 -3.31 12.06
N LEU A 233 -16.38 -3.97 12.10
CA LEU A 233 -15.53 -4.02 13.30
C LEU A 233 -14.32 -3.09 13.17
N THR A 234 -13.79 -2.62 14.29
CA THR A 234 -12.36 -2.28 14.39
C THR A 234 -11.61 -3.50 14.88
N VAL A 235 -10.52 -3.89 14.21
CA VAL A 235 -9.57 -4.91 14.68
C VAL A 235 -8.22 -4.25 14.87
N GLU A 236 -7.70 -4.26 16.10
CA GLU A 236 -6.54 -3.43 16.45
C GLU A 236 -5.56 -4.03 17.46
N LYS A 237 -4.29 -3.58 17.38
CA LYS A 237 -3.23 -3.82 18.36
C LYS A 237 -2.89 -5.31 18.50
N TYR A 238 -2.32 -5.87 17.43
CA TYR A 238 -1.85 -7.26 17.37
C TYR A 238 -0.41 -7.31 16.88
N SER A 239 0.37 -8.23 17.46
CA SER A 239 1.82 -8.28 17.25
C SER A 239 2.26 -9.48 16.41
N ALA A 240 1.67 -9.60 15.22
CA ALA A 240 2.01 -10.63 14.23
C ALA A 240 3.42 -10.41 13.66
N VAL A 241 4.15 -11.51 13.42
CA VAL A 241 5.52 -11.52 12.86
C VAL A 241 5.53 -11.84 11.37
N GLN A 242 6.48 -11.29 10.60
CA GLN A 242 6.51 -11.48 9.14
C GLN A 242 6.73 -12.95 8.71
N ARG A 243 7.40 -13.74 9.55
CA ARG A 243 7.77 -15.12 9.26
C ARG A 243 6.65 -16.11 9.61
N TRP A 244 6.12 -16.79 8.59
CA TRP A 244 5.10 -17.84 8.71
C TRP A 244 5.62 -19.14 9.34
N ASP A 245 6.94 -19.33 9.40
CA ASP A 245 7.60 -20.56 9.84
C ASP A 245 8.16 -20.50 11.28
N TYR A 246 7.92 -19.42 12.03
CA TYR A 246 8.30 -19.34 13.44
C TYR A 246 7.45 -20.31 14.29
N PRO A 247 8.07 -21.30 14.97
CA PRO A 247 7.34 -22.26 15.79
C PRO A 247 7.29 -21.78 17.24
N ASP A 248 6.34 -20.89 17.56
CA ASP A 248 6.12 -20.48 18.94
C ASP A 248 5.71 -21.68 19.83
N PRO A 249 6.28 -21.85 21.05
CA PRO A 249 5.98 -23.02 21.87
C PRO A 249 4.55 -23.12 22.45
N GLU A 250 3.79 -22.02 22.47
CA GLU A 250 2.40 -21.98 22.97
C GLU A 250 1.38 -21.89 21.82
N ILE A 251 1.62 -21.00 20.85
CA ILE A 251 0.66 -20.72 19.74
C ILE A 251 1.11 -21.25 18.37
N GLY A 252 2.27 -21.91 18.28
CA GLY A 252 2.79 -22.45 17.02
C GLY A 252 3.06 -21.37 15.96
N THR A 253 2.73 -21.67 14.70
CA THR A 253 2.91 -20.76 13.56
C THR A 253 1.81 -19.71 13.42
N ILE A 254 0.84 -19.65 14.34
CA ILE A 254 -0.25 -18.66 14.32
C ILE A 254 0.29 -17.23 14.54
N SER A 255 1.48 -17.11 15.14
CA SER A 255 2.20 -15.84 15.28
C SER A 255 2.54 -15.13 13.96
N GLY A 256 2.71 -15.88 12.87
CA GLY A 256 3.23 -15.37 11.61
C GLY A 256 2.20 -14.72 10.68
N GLY A 257 2.67 -14.06 9.62
CA GLY A 257 1.93 -13.78 8.39
C GLY A 257 0.96 -12.60 8.42
N GLY A 258 0.19 -12.42 9.49
CA GLY A 258 -0.71 -11.27 9.62
C GLY A 258 -1.63 -11.31 10.84
N MET A 259 -2.20 -10.14 11.16
CA MET A 259 -3.20 -9.95 12.23
C MET A 259 -4.52 -10.66 11.90
N ILE A 260 -4.93 -10.68 10.63
CA ILE A 260 -6.03 -11.50 10.13
C ILE A 260 -5.53 -12.30 8.93
N VAL A 261 -5.82 -13.60 8.92
CA VAL A 261 -5.60 -14.47 7.76
C VAL A 261 -6.94 -15.02 7.30
N ALA A 262 -7.31 -14.68 6.06
CA ALA A 262 -8.49 -15.12 5.34
C ALA A 262 -8.10 -16.17 4.30
N ALA A 263 -8.21 -17.45 4.66
CA ALA A 263 -7.87 -18.58 3.79
C ALA A 263 -9.13 -19.28 3.25
N HIS A 264 -9.05 -19.71 1.99
CA HIS A 264 -10.05 -20.50 1.27
C HIS A 264 -11.36 -19.76 0.92
N GLY A 265 -12.07 -20.33 -0.06
CA GLY A 265 -13.42 -19.89 -0.46
C GLY A 265 -13.47 -18.46 -1.01
N ALA A 266 -14.61 -17.80 -0.77
CA ALA A 266 -14.91 -16.44 -1.21
C ALA A 266 -15.17 -15.51 0.00
N PRO A 267 -14.13 -15.17 0.80
CA PRO A 267 -14.30 -14.37 2.01
C PRO A 267 -14.79 -12.95 1.67
N ARG A 268 -15.68 -12.40 2.49
CA ARG A 268 -16.13 -11.00 2.43
C ARG A 268 -15.63 -10.25 3.65
N ILE A 269 -14.74 -9.29 3.45
CA ILE A 269 -14.19 -8.45 4.52
C ILE A 269 -14.58 -7.01 4.21
N GLU A 270 -15.54 -6.47 4.96
CA GLU A 270 -16.24 -5.25 4.53
C GLU A 270 -16.43 -4.23 5.67
N ASN A 271 -16.48 -2.93 5.35
CA ASN A 271 -16.85 -1.86 6.28
C ASN A 271 -16.08 -1.84 7.61
N SER A 272 -14.83 -2.34 7.63
CA SER A 272 -14.06 -2.59 8.85
C SER A 272 -12.78 -1.74 8.90
N THR A 273 -12.22 -1.56 10.09
CA THR A 273 -10.95 -0.83 10.31
C THR A 273 -9.87 -1.78 10.83
N PHE A 274 -8.69 -1.75 10.22
CA PHE A 274 -7.54 -2.59 10.55
C PHE A 274 -6.32 -1.70 10.86
N ARG A 275 -5.86 -1.74 12.12
CA ARG A 275 -4.79 -0.84 12.58
C ARG A 275 -3.91 -1.43 13.67
N TYR A 276 -2.68 -0.91 13.79
CA TYR A 276 -1.71 -1.37 14.79
C TYR A 276 -1.43 -2.89 14.73
N SER A 277 -1.40 -3.47 13.52
CA SER A 277 -0.64 -4.69 13.26
C SER A 277 0.85 -4.33 13.29
N SER A 278 1.68 -5.01 14.09
CA SER A 278 3.06 -4.53 14.34
C SER A 278 4.03 -4.76 13.17
N THR A 279 4.31 -6.00 12.78
CA THR A 279 5.36 -6.30 11.80
C THR A 279 4.89 -7.07 10.58
N ALA A 280 3.72 -7.70 10.63
CA ALA A 280 3.09 -8.37 9.50
C ALA A 280 1.81 -7.65 9.01
N GLY A 281 1.27 -8.12 7.90
CA GLY A 281 0.06 -7.55 7.27
C GLY A 281 -1.14 -7.48 8.22
N ALA A 282 -1.90 -6.39 8.18
CA ALA A 282 -3.13 -6.26 8.96
C ALA A 282 -4.20 -7.28 8.50
N LEU A 283 -4.29 -7.50 7.18
CA LEU A 283 -5.12 -8.54 6.56
C LEU A 283 -4.33 -9.26 5.46
N GLN A 284 -4.43 -10.58 5.42
CA GLN A 284 -3.93 -11.42 4.32
C GLN A 284 -5.07 -12.28 3.77
N VAL A 285 -5.29 -12.26 2.46
CA VAL A 285 -6.20 -13.19 1.75
C VAL A 285 -5.33 -14.23 1.03
N ILE A 286 -5.55 -15.51 1.30
CA ILE A 286 -4.72 -16.60 0.77
C ILE A 286 -5.58 -17.75 0.22
N ASP A 287 -5.10 -18.46 -0.81
CA ASP A 287 -5.77 -19.65 -1.40
C ASP A 287 -7.28 -19.42 -1.68
N SER A 288 -7.63 -18.21 -2.14
CA SER A 288 -9.01 -17.71 -2.17
C SER A 288 -9.51 -17.49 -3.60
N THR A 289 -10.82 -17.68 -3.80
CA THR A 289 -11.49 -17.46 -5.08
C THR A 289 -12.66 -16.50 -4.92
N ASN A 290 -12.69 -15.42 -5.70
CA ASN A 290 -13.74 -14.39 -5.68
C ASN A 290 -13.94 -13.72 -4.31
N ALA A 291 -12.86 -13.55 -3.55
CA ALA A 291 -12.84 -12.76 -2.33
C ALA A 291 -13.32 -11.31 -2.59
N VAL A 292 -13.98 -10.70 -1.61
CA VAL A 292 -14.39 -9.29 -1.64
C VAL A 292 -13.81 -8.59 -0.42
N VAL A 293 -13.01 -7.56 -0.67
CA VAL A 293 -12.45 -6.68 0.36
C VAL A 293 -12.91 -5.26 0.02
N SER A 294 -13.94 -4.77 0.72
CA SER A 294 -14.62 -3.53 0.34
C SER A 294 -14.87 -2.53 1.48
N ASN A 295 -14.76 -1.24 1.19
CA ASN A 295 -15.10 -0.16 2.13
C ASN A 295 -14.35 -0.20 3.47
N ASN A 296 -13.13 -0.78 3.51
CA ASN A 296 -12.32 -0.88 4.72
C ASN A 296 -11.35 0.29 4.87
N LEU A 297 -10.91 0.53 6.11
CA LEU A 297 -9.83 1.45 6.46
C LEU A 297 -8.61 0.67 6.97
N PHE A 298 -7.47 0.85 6.32
CA PHE A 298 -6.18 0.34 6.76
C PHE A 298 -5.28 1.50 7.20
N GLU A 299 -5.07 1.65 8.51
CA GLU A 299 -4.32 2.78 9.06
C GLU A 299 -3.30 2.39 10.13
N SER A 300 -2.19 3.13 10.21
CA SER A 300 -1.24 3.01 11.33
C SER A 300 -0.76 1.57 11.61
N ASN A 301 -0.57 0.79 10.55
CA ASN A 301 0.07 -0.53 10.65
C ASN A 301 1.58 -0.36 10.53
N GLY A 302 2.33 -1.13 11.32
CA GLY A 302 3.78 -0.97 11.44
C GLY A 302 4.55 -1.44 10.21
N SER A 303 3.96 -2.30 9.37
CA SER A 303 4.48 -2.68 8.06
C SER A 303 3.38 -2.63 6.99
N ASN A 304 3.15 -3.72 6.25
CA ASN A 304 2.09 -3.87 5.25
C ASN A 304 0.71 -3.74 5.90
N ALA A 305 -0.22 -3.17 5.15
CA ALA A 305 -1.63 -3.18 5.53
C ALA A 305 -2.34 -4.43 5.01
N PHE A 306 -2.23 -4.69 3.70
CA PHE A 306 -3.01 -5.73 3.03
C PHE A 306 -2.15 -6.60 2.10
N GLY A 307 -2.58 -7.83 1.88
CA GLY A 307 -1.97 -8.68 0.86
C GLY A 307 -2.88 -9.80 0.36
N ILE A 308 -2.62 -10.24 -0.87
CA ILE A 308 -3.29 -11.36 -1.53
C ILE A 308 -2.25 -12.35 -2.06
N ASN A 309 -2.43 -13.64 -1.82
CA ASN A 309 -1.53 -14.69 -2.31
C ASN A 309 -2.28 -15.92 -2.82
N ASP A 310 -1.79 -16.56 -3.88
CA ASP A 310 -2.31 -17.84 -4.43
C ASP A 310 -3.83 -17.79 -4.67
N SER A 311 -4.32 -16.69 -5.25
CA SER A 311 -5.75 -16.36 -5.26
C SER A 311 -6.26 -15.92 -6.63
N SER A 312 -7.58 -15.99 -6.86
CA SER A 312 -8.16 -15.57 -8.14
C SER A 312 -9.51 -14.89 -8.03
N GLY A 313 -9.82 -13.98 -8.96
CA GLY A 313 -11.12 -13.30 -9.02
C GLY A 313 -11.39 -12.31 -7.89
N ALA A 314 -10.40 -12.01 -7.05
CA ALA A 314 -10.59 -11.16 -5.88
C ALA A 314 -10.87 -9.70 -6.26
N LYS A 315 -11.80 -9.07 -5.55
CA LYS A 315 -12.18 -7.67 -5.71
C LYS A 315 -11.79 -6.88 -4.48
N VAL A 316 -10.96 -5.87 -4.68
CA VAL A 316 -10.44 -4.97 -3.66
C VAL A 316 -10.93 -3.58 -4.03
N GLU A 317 -12.07 -3.16 -3.46
CA GLU A 317 -12.80 -1.99 -3.97
C GLU A 317 -13.22 -0.99 -2.89
N ASN A 318 -13.03 0.31 -3.16
CA ASN A 318 -13.48 1.42 -2.31
C ASN A 318 -12.86 1.45 -0.88
N ASN A 319 -11.66 0.87 -0.70
CA ASN A 319 -10.95 0.90 0.58
C ASN A 319 -10.02 2.12 0.68
N LEU A 320 -9.64 2.50 1.90
CA LEU A 320 -8.74 3.60 2.22
C LEU A 320 -7.50 3.10 2.97
N TRP A 321 -6.31 3.44 2.47
CA TRP A 321 -5.03 3.29 3.16
C TRP A 321 -4.48 4.63 3.58
N ARG A 322 -3.90 4.73 4.78
CA ARG A 322 -3.16 5.91 5.23
C ARG A 322 -2.15 5.58 6.33
N ASN A 323 -1.00 6.26 6.33
CA ASN A 323 -0.02 6.20 7.40
C ASN A 323 0.37 4.76 7.79
N ASN A 324 0.64 3.86 6.84
CA ASN A 324 1.19 2.52 7.15
C ASN A 324 2.73 2.54 7.05
N ASN A 325 3.37 1.40 7.33
CA ASN A 325 4.81 1.31 7.66
C ASN A 325 5.23 2.20 8.84
N THR A 326 4.40 2.32 9.89
CA THR A 326 4.72 3.21 11.04
C THR A 326 5.92 2.76 11.86
N SER A 327 6.37 1.51 11.73
CA SER A 327 7.57 1.01 12.40
C SER A 327 8.86 1.39 11.66
N GLY A 328 8.75 1.84 10.39
CA GLY A 328 9.89 2.27 9.59
C GLY A 328 10.74 1.13 9.02
N PHE A 329 10.12 0.01 8.65
CA PHE A 329 10.80 -1.09 7.96
C PHE A 329 11.46 -0.62 6.66
N ILE A 330 12.56 -1.29 6.29
CA ILE A 330 13.35 -0.95 5.12
C ILE A 330 12.57 -1.20 3.82
N THR A 331 12.50 -0.17 2.98
CA THR A 331 11.87 -0.20 1.63
C THR A 331 12.87 0.01 0.49
N LYS A 332 14.15 0.28 0.82
CA LYS A 332 15.22 0.59 -0.13
C LYS A 332 16.44 -0.30 0.19
N ASP A 333 17.12 -0.78 -0.83
CA ASP A 333 18.31 -1.63 -0.72
C ASP A 333 18.07 -2.96 0.07
N CYS A 334 16.80 -3.35 0.25
CA CYS A 334 16.36 -4.60 0.89
C CYS A 334 16.57 -5.86 0.02
N GLY A 335 16.87 -5.72 -1.27
CA GLY A 335 17.09 -6.83 -2.20
C GLY A 335 15.88 -7.76 -2.29
N ALA A 336 16.12 -9.08 -2.28
CA ALA A 336 15.06 -10.10 -2.31
C ALA A 336 14.10 -10.09 -1.10
N TYR A 337 14.32 -9.21 -0.11
CA TYR A 337 13.45 -9.04 1.06
C TYR A 337 12.60 -7.77 0.99
N CYS A 338 12.58 -7.06 -0.13
CA CYS A 338 11.62 -5.99 -0.36
C CYS A 338 10.22 -6.58 -0.53
N THR A 339 9.40 -6.55 0.52
CA THR A 339 7.98 -6.96 0.46
C THR A 339 7.01 -5.88 0.92
N LEU A 340 7.51 -4.66 1.16
CA LEU A 340 6.69 -3.60 1.73
C LEU A 340 5.82 -2.88 0.71
N ALA A 341 4.52 -2.89 0.98
CA ALA A 341 3.52 -2.07 0.31
C ALA A 341 2.29 -1.91 1.20
N ASP A 342 1.50 -0.86 0.95
CA ASP A 342 0.13 -0.76 1.49
C ASP A 342 -0.70 -1.98 1.07
N THR A 343 -0.56 -2.40 -0.19
CA THR A 343 -1.04 -3.68 -0.71
C THR A 343 0.02 -4.39 -1.56
N LYS A 344 0.37 -5.64 -1.22
CA LYS A 344 1.17 -6.53 -2.08
C LYS A 344 0.38 -7.77 -2.50
N ILE A 345 0.38 -8.07 -3.80
CA ILE A 345 -0.36 -9.19 -4.40
C ILE A 345 0.61 -10.08 -5.16
N THR A 346 0.59 -11.38 -4.86
CA THR A 346 1.47 -12.39 -5.45
C THR A 346 0.69 -13.62 -5.93
N HIS A 347 1.22 -14.35 -6.90
CA HIS A 347 0.68 -15.66 -7.35
C HIS A 347 -0.81 -15.65 -7.65
N SER A 348 -1.29 -14.65 -8.39
CA SER A 348 -2.73 -14.37 -8.45
C SER A 348 -3.23 -14.07 -9.86
N LYS A 349 -4.54 -14.22 -10.11
CA LYS A 349 -5.11 -13.90 -11.43
C LYS A 349 -6.54 -13.38 -11.42
N ASN A 350 -6.92 -12.59 -12.42
CA ASN A 350 -8.23 -11.94 -12.49
C ASN A 350 -8.53 -11.08 -11.24
N ILE A 351 -7.52 -10.39 -10.72
CA ILE A 351 -7.65 -9.52 -9.55
C ILE A 351 -8.11 -8.14 -10.00
N ARG A 352 -9.12 -7.58 -9.33
CA ARG A 352 -9.59 -6.21 -9.54
C ARG A 352 -9.27 -5.36 -8.32
N PHE A 353 -8.30 -4.45 -8.46
CA PHE A 353 -7.98 -3.42 -7.49
C PHE A 353 -8.53 -2.08 -7.99
N ALA A 354 -9.74 -1.72 -7.55
CA ALA A 354 -10.49 -0.61 -8.14
C ALA A 354 -11.03 0.42 -7.15
N ASN A 355 -11.09 1.68 -7.56
CA ASN A 355 -11.69 2.78 -6.79
C ASN A 355 -11.15 2.93 -5.35
N ASN A 356 -9.92 2.50 -5.07
CA ASN A 356 -9.30 2.62 -3.76
C ASN A 356 -8.62 3.98 -3.59
N THR A 357 -8.46 4.43 -2.35
CA THR A 357 -7.66 5.62 -2.02
C THR A 357 -6.45 5.25 -1.17
N VAL A 358 -5.27 5.73 -1.54
CA VAL A 358 -4.04 5.65 -0.71
C VAL A 358 -3.59 7.06 -0.42
N ASP A 359 -3.64 7.48 0.85
CA ASP A 359 -3.53 8.88 1.26
C ASP A 359 -2.45 9.09 2.33
N TYR A 360 -1.35 9.71 1.90
CA TYR A 360 -0.22 10.11 2.74
C TYR A 360 -0.08 11.63 2.80
N SER A 361 -1.15 12.39 2.56
CA SER A 361 -1.13 13.87 2.67
C SER A 361 -0.86 14.36 4.10
N ALA A 362 -1.11 13.52 5.10
CA ALA A 362 -0.98 13.81 6.52
C ALA A 362 0.45 13.65 7.09
N THR A 363 1.43 13.23 6.27
CA THR A 363 2.82 13.02 6.72
C THR A 363 3.56 14.32 7.05
N GLY A 364 3.09 15.46 6.52
CA GLY A 364 3.74 16.76 6.67
C GLY A 364 5.05 16.92 5.86
N VAL A 365 5.35 15.96 4.97
CA VAL A 365 6.52 15.95 4.10
C VAL A 365 6.05 15.61 2.68
N ASP A 366 6.47 16.41 1.70
CA ASP A 366 6.28 16.07 0.30
C ASP A 366 7.15 14.83 -0.01
N ILE A 367 6.50 13.68 -0.22
CA ILE A 367 7.18 12.40 -0.47
C ILE A 367 7.79 12.37 -1.88
N SER A 368 7.40 13.30 -2.77
CA SER A 368 8.14 13.52 -4.03
C SER A 368 9.47 14.24 -3.83
N ASP A 369 9.80 14.81 -2.65
CA ASP A 369 11.15 15.35 -2.43
C ASP A 369 12.22 14.24 -2.60
N PRO A 370 13.29 14.45 -3.39
CA PRO A 370 14.33 13.46 -3.63
C PRO A 370 14.96 12.83 -2.38
N ASN A 371 14.98 13.53 -1.24
CA ASN A 371 15.52 13.02 0.02
C ASN A 371 14.47 12.20 0.77
N ALA A 372 13.21 12.63 0.77
CA ALA A 372 12.08 11.89 1.36
C ALA A 372 11.86 10.55 0.64
N TYR A 373 11.79 10.58 -0.70
CA TYR A 373 11.71 9.39 -1.55
C TYR A 373 12.94 8.47 -1.42
N ASP A 374 14.10 8.98 -0.99
CA ASP A 374 15.26 8.14 -0.74
C ASP A 374 15.23 7.41 0.62
N GLN A 375 14.34 7.81 1.54
CA GLN A 375 14.08 7.10 2.81
C GLN A 375 12.98 6.06 2.69
N ASN A 376 11.91 6.34 1.93
CA ASN A 376 10.77 5.44 1.76
C ASN A 376 10.48 5.21 0.28
N ARG A 377 10.39 3.94 -0.13
CA ARG A 377 10.02 3.49 -1.48
C ARG A 377 8.93 2.42 -1.50
N GLY A 378 8.15 2.30 -0.41
CA GLY A 378 7.00 1.41 -0.35
C GLY A 378 5.95 1.75 -1.41
N ALA A 379 5.34 0.74 -2.00
CA ALA A 379 4.30 0.92 -3.01
C ALA A 379 2.89 1.04 -2.40
N GLY A 380 2.00 1.79 -3.05
CA GLY A 380 0.57 1.81 -2.74
C GLY A 380 -0.08 0.47 -3.13
N ILE A 381 0.13 0.05 -4.36
CA ILE A 381 -0.20 -1.30 -4.85
C ILE A 381 1.01 -1.91 -5.58
N TRP A 382 1.35 -3.13 -5.21
CA TRP A 382 2.42 -3.93 -5.83
C TRP A 382 1.86 -5.28 -6.30
N PHE A 383 1.85 -5.50 -7.61
CA PHE A 383 1.67 -6.81 -8.23
C PHE A 383 3.05 -7.43 -8.46
N ASP A 384 3.30 -8.63 -7.93
CA ASP A 384 4.62 -9.30 -7.93
C ASP A 384 4.47 -10.82 -8.11
N GLU A 385 5.57 -11.52 -8.39
CA GLU A 385 5.69 -12.96 -8.61
C GLU A 385 4.52 -13.58 -9.42
N GLY A 386 4.18 -12.95 -10.55
CA GLY A 386 3.22 -13.48 -11.52
C GLY A 386 1.75 -13.18 -11.21
N VAL A 387 1.37 -11.90 -11.07
CA VAL A 387 -0.05 -11.50 -11.14
C VAL A 387 -0.48 -11.42 -12.60
N MET A 388 -1.58 -12.08 -12.97
CA MET A 388 -1.99 -12.25 -14.37
C MET A 388 -3.43 -11.81 -14.63
N ASP A 389 -3.72 -11.34 -15.85
CA ASP A 389 -5.08 -11.01 -16.31
C ASP A 389 -5.84 -10.07 -15.35
N SER A 390 -5.11 -9.16 -14.69
CA SER A 390 -5.60 -8.37 -13.54
C SER A 390 -5.61 -6.87 -13.83
N GLU A 391 -6.30 -6.10 -13.00
CA GLU A 391 -6.59 -4.69 -13.27
C GLU A 391 -6.44 -3.79 -12.04
N ILE A 392 -5.82 -2.63 -12.25
CA ILE A 392 -5.63 -1.55 -11.27
C ILE A 392 -6.33 -0.32 -11.87
N VAL A 393 -7.57 -0.03 -11.45
CA VAL A 393 -8.42 0.95 -12.13
C VAL A 393 -9.16 1.96 -11.25
N GLY A 394 -9.21 3.23 -11.66
CA GLY A 394 -10.02 4.25 -10.98
C GLY A 394 -9.57 4.64 -9.57
N ASN A 395 -8.36 4.24 -9.16
CA ASN A 395 -7.83 4.48 -7.81
C ASN A 395 -7.26 5.91 -7.68
N TYR A 396 -7.19 6.44 -6.45
CA TYR A 396 -6.63 7.74 -6.13
C TYR A 396 -5.45 7.62 -5.16
N PHE A 397 -4.28 8.12 -5.55
CA PHE A 397 -3.07 8.10 -4.74
C PHE A 397 -2.65 9.54 -4.41
N VAL A 398 -2.35 9.82 -3.15
CA VAL A 398 -1.97 11.15 -2.67
C VAL A 398 -0.66 11.09 -1.88
N ASN A 399 0.36 11.81 -2.36
CA ASN A 399 1.66 11.96 -1.71
C ASN A 399 2.36 10.62 -1.38
N VAL A 400 2.36 9.66 -2.31
CA VAL A 400 2.84 8.27 -2.05
C VAL A 400 4.25 8.01 -2.61
N PRO A 401 5.06 7.08 -2.05
CA PRO A 401 6.42 6.89 -2.55
C PRO A 401 6.46 6.27 -3.96
N VAL A 402 5.73 5.17 -4.15
CA VAL A 402 5.42 4.60 -5.46
C VAL A 402 3.92 4.34 -5.49
N ALA A 403 3.16 4.91 -6.42
CA ALA A 403 1.70 4.69 -6.43
C ALA A 403 1.37 3.27 -6.90
N ILE A 404 1.83 2.91 -8.10
CA ILE A 404 1.55 1.61 -8.73
C ILE A 404 2.86 0.94 -9.13
N PHE A 405 3.07 -0.32 -8.72
CA PHE A 405 4.17 -1.16 -9.18
C PHE A 405 3.64 -2.49 -9.73
N ASN A 406 3.81 -2.71 -11.03
CA ASN A 406 3.51 -3.99 -11.70
C ASN A 406 4.84 -4.67 -12.07
N GLU A 407 5.18 -5.72 -11.33
CA GLU A 407 6.47 -6.39 -11.37
C GLU A 407 6.32 -7.88 -11.71
N VAL A 408 7.22 -8.40 -12.57
CA VAL A 408 7.33 -9.83 -12.94
C VAL A 408 5.98 -10.53 -13.19
N SER A 409 5.10 -9.82 -13.90
CA SER A 409 3.65 -10.09 -14.05
C SER A 409 3.20 -9.96 -15.51
N ALA A 410 1.98 -10.39 -15.86
CA ALA A 410 1.55 -10.50 -17.26
C ALA A 410 0.11 -10.05 -17.55
N ASN A 411 -0.10 -9.42 -18.71
CA ASN A 411 -1.43 -9.04 -19.23
C ASN A 411 -2.28 -8.19 -18.26
N ASN A 412 -1.66 -7.25 -17.54
CA ASN A 412 -2.33 -6.41 -16.55
C ASN A 412 -2.74 -5.04 -17.12
N LEU A 413 -3.93 -4.57 -16.73
CA LEU A 413 -4.48 -3.26 -17.10
C LEU A 413 -4.27 -2.26 -15.95
N ILE A 414 -3.67 -1.11 -16.26
CA ILE A 414 -3.51 0.03 -15.36
C ILE A 414 -4.23 1.22 -16.00
N ALA A 415 -5.44 1.54 -15.53
CA ALA A 415 -6.25 2.56 -16.21
C ALA A 415 -7.09 3.49 -15.33
N SER A 416 -7.22 4.74 -15.76
CA SER A 416 -8.08 5.74 -15.08
C SER A 416 -7.70 6.05 -13.62
N ASN A 417 -6.46 5.74 -13.22
CA ASN A 417 -5.96 6.10 -11.90
C ASN A 417 -5.56 7.59 -11.86
N ILE A 418 -5.70 8.21 -10.70
CA ILE A 418 -5.19 9.57 -10.43
C ILE A 418 -4.08 9.44 -9.38
N VAL A 419 -2.92 9.99 -9.68
CA VAL A 419 -1.80 10.14 -8.74
C VAL A 419 -1.54 11.63 -8.56
N ALA A 420 -1.59 12.10 -7.32
CA ALA A 420 -1.34 13.49 -6.94
C ALA A 420 -0.22 13.54 -5.90
N GLY A 421 1.02 13.76 -6.35
CA GLY A 421 2.21 13.66 -5.53
C GLY A 421 2.75 12.23 -5.47
N ALA A 422 3.91 11.99 -6.07
CA ALA A 422 4.62 10.72 -5.87
C ALA A 422 6.15 10.80 -6.07
N GLY A 423 6.86 9.81 -5.55
CA GLY A 423 8.20 9.50 -6.08
C GLY A 423 8.07 8.94 -7.50
N ILE A 424 7.42 7.78 -7.64
CA ILE A 424 7.05 7.22 -8.94
C ILE A 424 5.52 7.10 -9.04
N GLY A 425 4.94 7.59 -10.14
CA GLY A 425 3.53 7.36 -10.45
C GLY A 425 3.26 5.89 -10.78
N ILE A 426 3.70 5.45 -11.95
CA ILE A 426 3.51 4.08 -12.42
C ILE A 426 4.88 3.45 -12.69
N HIS A 427 5.15 2.28 -12.10
CA HIS A 427 6.34 1.48 -12.34
C HIS A 427 5.94 0.13 -12.96
N VAL A 428 6.56 -0.23 -14.08
CA VAL A 428 6.43 -1.52 -14.76
C VAL A 428 7.82 -2.14 -14.84
N SER A 429 8.02 -3.33 -14.29
CA SER A 429 9.31 -4.04 -14.33
C SER A 429 9.12 -5.54 -14.60
N GLY A 430 9.95 -6.12 -15.45
CA GLY A 430 9.92 -7.54 -15.82
C GLY A 430 8.57 -8.07 -16.30
N SER A 431 7.70 -7.21 -16.85
CA SER A 431 6.28 -7.53 -17.04
C SER A 431 5.84 -7.43 -18.50
N ASN A 432 5.20 -8.49 -19.01
CA ASN A 432 4.73 -8.55 -20.40
C ASN A 432 3.26 -8.12 -20.56
N ASP A 433 2.92 -7.63 -21.74
CA ASP A 433 1.54 -7.28 -22.15
C ASP A 433 0.83 -6.28 -21.22
N THR A 434 1.59 -5.42 -20.54
CA THR A 434 1.04 -4.40 -19.63
C THR A 434 0.38 -3.27 -20.42
N ARG A 435 -0.81 -2.82 -19.99
CA ARG A 435 -1.60 -1.80 -20.69
C ARG A 435 -1.85 -0.61 -19.77
N VAL A 436 -1.21 0.53 -20.07
CA VAL A 436 -1.27 1.78 -19.31
C VAL A 436 -2.13 2.79 -20.05
N TRP A 437 -3.40 2.91 -19.67
CA TRP A 437 -4.41 3.69 -20.41
C TRP A 437 -5.04 4.79 -19.56
N ASN A 438 -5.13 6.02 -20.08
CA ASN A 438 -6.00 7.04 -19.50
C ASN A 438 -5.73 7.32 -18.01
N ASN A 439 -4.48 7.28 -17.54
CA ASN A 439 -4.13 7.65 -16.16
C ASN A 439 -3.77 9.15 -16.09
N THR A 440 -4.03 9.79 -14.95
CA THR A 440 -3.55 11.15 -14.66
C THR A 440 -2.51 11.08 -13.55
N VAL A 441 -1.28 11.50 -13.82
CA VAL A 441 -0.19 11.59 -12.84
C VAL A 441 0.27 13.04 -12.76
N SER A 442 0.21 13.60 -11.55
CA SER A 442 0.57 14.97 -11.22
C SER A 442 1.60 14.98 -10.08
N HIS A 443 2.59 15.89 -10.12
CA HIS A 443 3.57 16.10 -9.05
C HIS A 443 4.40 14.84 -8.70
N ALA A 444 4.83 14.10 -9.73
CA ALA A 444 5.73 12.96 -9.56
C ALA A 444 7.20 13.31 -9.88
N LEU A 445 8.19 12.69 -9.22
CA LEU A 445 9.59 12.76 -9.70
C LEU A 445 9.76 12.01 -11.03
N THR A 446 8.98 10.95 -11.25
CA THR A 446 8.90 10.25 -12.53
C THR A 446 7.47 9.73 -12.68
N SER A 447 6.78 10.15 -13.73
CA SER A 447 5.35 9.86 -13.90
C SER A 447 5.12 8.41 -14.31
N LEU A 448 5.93 7.92 -15.25
CA LEU A 448 5.92 6.53 -15.69
C LEU A 448 7.36 6.03 -15.84
N TRP A 449 7.66 4.91 -15.18
CA TRP A 449 8.92 4.18 -15.34
C TRP A 449 8.61 2.77 -15.84
N ILE A 450 9.17 2.41 -16.99
CA ILE A 450 9.19 1.06 -17.53
C ILE A 450 10.65 0.63 -17.51
N GLN A 451 10.98 -0.41 -16.76
CA GLN A 451 12.34 -0.94 -16.64
C GLN A 451 12.33 -2.41 -17.03
N GLU A 452 13.45 -2.89 -17.59
CA GLU A 452 13.70 -4.32 -17.63
C GLU A 452 14.26 -4.86 -16.30
N ASP A 453 13.66 -5.95 -15.80
CA ASP A 453 14.15 -6.68 -14.63
C ASP A 453 15.35 -7.55 -15.00
N THR A 454 16.22 -7.90 -14.05
CA THR A 454 17.36 -8.78 -14.35
C THR A 454 17.06 -10.26 -14.08
N ARG A 455 15.92 -10.57 -13.46
CA ARG A 455 15.41 -11.94 -13.29
C ARG A 455 14.69 -12.41 -14.55
N SER A 456 14.73 -13.72 -14.80
CA SER A 456 14.15 -14.36 -15.98
C SER A 456 13.66 -15.78 -15.69
N ASP A 457 12.78 -16.31 -16.53
CA ASP A 457 12.20 -17.67 -16.51
C ASP A 457 11.53 -18.06 -15.17
N GLY A 458 10.87 -17.12 -14.49
CA GLY A 458 10.28 -17.41 -13.19
C GLY A 458 11.31 -17.82 -12.12
N CYS A 459 12.51 -17.22 -12.13
CA CYS A 459 13.59 -17.58 -11.21
C CYS A 459 13.99 -16.44 -10.28
N ASN A 460 13.70 -16.59 -8.98
CA ASN A 460 14.02 -15.59 -7.95
C ASN A 460 15.51 -15.48 -7.61
N ALA A 461 16.27 -16.58 -7.75
CA ALA A 461 17.72 -16.56 -7.53
C ALA A 461 18.44 -17.61 -8.37
N ARG A 462 19.62 -17.23 -8.88
CA ARG A 462 20.50 -18.06 -9.70
C ARG A 462 21.88 -18.16 -9.06
N ASN A 463 22.62 -19.24 -9.33
CA ASN A 463 24.00 -19.39 -8.89
C ASN A 463 24.99 -18.67 -9.83
N ALA A 464 26.28 -18.69 -9.48
CA ALA A 464 27.34 -18.07 -10.28
C ALA A 464 27.57 -18.73 -11.67
N GLN A 465 26.86 -19.82 -11.98
CA GLN A 465 26.84 -20.49 -13.29
C GLN A 465 25.55 -20.19 -14.08
N GLY A 466 24.70 -19.28 -13.61
CA GLY A 466 23.43 -18.90 -14.25
C GLY A 466 22.28 -19.90 -14.02
N ALA A 467 22.52 -21.02 -13.35
CA ALA A 467 21.49 -22.02 -13.09
C ALA A 467 20.55 -21.57 -11.97
N CYS A 468 19.24 -21.72 -12.17
CA CYS A 468 18.24 -21.39 -11.17
C CYS A 468 18.39 -22.24 -9.90
N THR A 469 18.45 -21.57 -8.75
CA THR A 469 18.52 -22.19 -7.42
C THR A 469 17.25 -21.94 -6.60
N GLN A 470 16.46 -20.92 -6.93
CA GLN A 470 15.15 -20.65 -6.35
C GLN A 470 14.14 -20.40 -7.48
N VAL A 471 13.51 -21.48 -7.94
CA VAL A 471 12.43 -21.41 -8.93
C VAL A 471 11.19 -20.84 -8.25
N GLN A 472 10.66 -19.75 -8.80
CA GLN A 472 9.36 -19.19 -8.45
C GLN A 472 8.30 -20.07 -9.11
N LYS A 473 7.74 -20.99 -8.32
CA LYS A 473 6.96 -22.14 -8.84
C LYS A 473 5.75 -21.69 -9.68
N TRP A 474 4.98 -20.71 -9.21
CA TRP A 474 3.76 -20.26 -9.88
C TRP A 474 4.06 -19.67 -11.26
N SER A 475 5.06 -18.80 -11.34
CA SER A 475 5.50 -18.14 -12.58
C SER A 475 6.06 -19.15 -13.58
N ALA A 476 6.86 -20.12 -13.10
CA ALA A 476 7.37 -21.21 -13.93
C ALA A 476 6.25 -22.14 -14.44
N GLU A 477 5.23 -22.44 -13.62
CA GLU A 477 4.07 -23.24 -14.03
C GLU A 477 3.16 -22.54 -15.05
N HIS A 478 3.12 -21.19 -15.04
CA HIS A 478 2.41 -20.38 -16.04
C HIS A 478 3.29 -19.94 -17.23
N GLY A 479 4.58 -20.27 -17.23
CA GLY A 479 5.51 -19.97 -18.34
C GLY A 479 5.85 -18.50 -18.51
N LEU A 480 5.89 -17.73 -17.41
CA LEU A 480 6.24 -16.30 -17.45
C LEU A 480 7.74 -16.12 -17.74
N SER A 481 8.06 -15.29 -18.74
CA SER A 481 9.45 -14.95 -19.07
C SER A 481 10.10 -14.06 -18.01
N TRP A 482 9.31 -13.19 -17.39
CA TRP A 482 9.75 -12.03 -16.61
C TRP A 482 10.54 -10.98 -17.42
N ASP A 483 10.48 -11.06 -18.75
CA ASP A 483 10.98 -10.04 -19.66
C ASP A 483 9.90 -8.96 -19.89
N THR A 484 10.27 -7.70 -19.74
CA THR A 484 9.37 -6.56 -19.99
C THR A 484 9.14 -6.38 -21.48
N THR A 485 7.95 -6.69 -21.96
CA THR A 485 7.66 -6.76 -23.40
C THR A 485 6.23 -6.33 -23.72
N ASN A 486 6.02 -5.82 -24.94
CA ASN A 486 4.70 -5.47 -25.48
C ASN A 486 3.85 -4.51 -24.59
N THR A 487 4.49 -3.66 -23.80
CA THR A 487 3.76 -2.65 -23.02
C THR A 487 3.13 -1.62 -23.95
N THR A 488 1.86 -1.30 -23.72
CA THR A 488 1.10 -0.27 -24.43
C THR A 488 0.84 0.90 -23.50
N VAL A 489 1.18 2.12 -23.93
CA VAL A 489 0.97 3.36 -23.18
C VAL A 489 0.11 4.29 -24.05
N MET A 490 -1.07 4.69 -23.58
CA MET A 490 -2.02 5.48 -24.37
C MET A 490 -2.85 6.45 -23.53
N ASN A 491 -3.15 7.63 -24.09
CA ASN A 491 -4.12 8.61 -23.55
C ASN A 491 -3.84 9.13 -22.13
N ASN A 492 -2.64 8.99 -21.57
CA ASN A 492 -2.34 9.42 -20.21
C ASN A 492 -2.12 10.94 -20.14
N ILE A 493 -2.26 11.54 -18.95
CA ILE A 493 -1.77 12.88 -18.65
C ILE A 493 -0.67 12.78 -17.60
N PHE A 494 0.53 13.18 -17.96
CA PHE A 494 1.66 13.41 -17.07
C PHE A 494 1.81 14.94 -16.90
N SER A 495 1.74 15.42 -15.67
CA SER A 495 1.57 16.84 -15.35
C SER A 495 2.49 17.28 -14.21
N SER A 496 3.06 18.48 -14.36
CA SER A 496 3.68 19.27 -13.29
C SER A 496 4.64 18.44 -12.43
N GLU A 497 5.69 17.89 -13.02
CA GLU A 497 6.69 17.04 -12.36
C GLU A 497 7.35 17.73 -11.15
N GLN A 498 7.75 16.96 -10.13
CA GLN A 498 8.54 17.51 -9.03
C GLN A 498 9.94 17.88 -9.54
N THR A 499 10.25 19.18 -9.57
CA THR A 499 11.50 19.70 -10.18
C THR A 499 12.68 19.83 -9.21
N THR A 500 12.55 19.44 -7.94
CA THR A 500 13.67 19.50 -6.98
C THR A 500 14.80 18.55 -7.42
N PRO A 501 16.04 19.04 -7.58
CA PRO A 501 17.16 18.20 -8.03
C PRO A 501 17.62 17.23 -6.95
N LYS A 502 17.94 15.99 -7.36
CA LYS A 502 18.69 15.08 -6.50
C LYS A 502 20.12 15.63 -6.31
N PRO A 503 20.61 15.81 -5.06
CA PRO A 503 21.96 16.28 -4.81
C PRO A 503 23.03 15.42 -5.50
N GLY A 504 23.83 16.05 -6.37
CA GLY A 504 24.93 15.41 -7.10
C GLY A 504 24.51 14.60 -8.34
N ASP A 505 23.23 14.55 -8.70
CA ASP A 505 22.73 13.83 -9.89
C ASP A 505 21.44 14.48 -10.44
N GLU A 506 21.57 15.70 -10.94
CA GLU A 506 20.48 16.55 -11.48
C GLU A 506 19.69 15.89 -12.62
N TRP A 507 20.24 14.86 -13.25
CA TRP A 507 19.63 14.13 -14.37
C TRP A 507 18.71 12.99 -13.93
N ARG A 508 18.81 12.53 -12.67
CA ARG A 508 18.18 11.30 -12.16
C ARG A 508 16.66 11.24 -12.37
N TYR A 509 16.00 12.39 -12.28
CA TYR A 509 14.54 12.55 -12.38
C TYR A 509 14.17 13.52 -13.52
N SER A 510 15.04 13.66 -14.54
CA SER A 510 14.84 14.65 -15.59
C SER A 510 13.70 14.31 -16.55
N ALA A 511 13.44 13.03 -16.82
CA ALA A 511 12.42 12.60 -17.75
C ALA A 511 11.11 12.21 -17.06
N MET A 512 9.98 12.75 -17.53
CA MET A 512 8.65 12.36 -17.05
C MET A 512 8.37 10.87 -17.28
N VAL A 513 8.78 10.35 -18.44
CA VAL A 513 8.67 8.94 -18.83
C VAL A 513 10.06 8.35 -19.02
N GLN A 514 10.36 7.24 -18.34
CA GLN A 514 11.63 6.52 -18.45
C GLN A 514 11.39 5.10 -18.96
N VAL A 515 12.06 4.70 -20.04
CA VAL A 515 12.08 3.33 -20.57
C VAL A 515 13.51 2.82 -20.57
N LEU A 516 13.86 2.00 -19.58
CA LEU A 516 15.23 1.59 -19.26
C LEU A 516 15.43 0.09 -19.48
N GLY A 517 16.05 -0.28 -20.61
CA GLY A 517 16.41 -1.66 -20.91
C GLY A 517 17.52 -2.23 -20.02
N GLY A 518 17.64 -3.56 -20.09
CA GLY A 518 18.43 -4.39 -19.19
C GLY A 518 18.93 -5.65 -19.87
N ALA A 519 19.71 -6.45 -19.14
CA ALA A 519 20.14 -7.77 -19.55
C ALA A 519 19.94 -8.72 -18.37
N ASN A 520 19.48 -9.93 -18.67
CA ASN A 520 19.12 -10.91 -17.65
C ASN A 520 20.41 -11.40 -16.98
N ASP A 521 20.39 -11.60 -15.65
CA ASP A 521 21.59 -11.90 -14.86
C ASP A 521 22.25 -13.25 -15.22
N ASP A 522 21.53 -14.14 -15.92
CA ASP A 522 22.02 -15.40 -16.46
C ASP A 522 22.55 -15.32 -17.91
N GLY A 523 22.37 -14.18 -18.58
CA GLY A 523 22.71 -13.99 -19.98
C GLY A 523 21.77 -14.69 -20.97
N SER A 524 20.58 -15.11 -20.54
CA SER A 524 19.53 -15.68 -21.42
C SER A 524 19.09 -14.72 -22.51
N GLY A 525 18.96 -13.44 -22.17
CA GLY A 525 18.47 -12.38 -23.03
C GLY A 525 18.86 -10.99 -22.55
N ALA A 526 18.46 -10.00 -23.35
CA ALA A 526 18.51 -8.58 -23.01
C ALA A 526 17.41 -7.87 -23.80
N VAL A 527 16.66 -7.02 -23.11
CA VAL A 527 15.46 -6.37 -23.65
C VAL A 527 15.59 -4.86 -23.47
N TYR A 528 15.26 -4.13 -24.53
CA TYR A 528 15.42 -2.68 -24.60
C TYR A 528 14.12 -2.01 -25.03
N ALA A 529 14.09 -0.69 -25.01
CA ALA A 529 12.83 0.07 -25.09
C ALA A 529 11.97 -0.24 -26.34
N ASN A 530 12.58 -0.67 -27.45
CA ASN A 530 11.88 -1.03 -28.69
C ASN A 530 11.18 -2.40 -28.63
N GLU A 531 11.62 -3.28 -27.75
CA GLU A 531 11.02 -4.57 -27.43
C GLU A 531 10.05 -4.45 -26.24
N MET A 532 10.39 -3.59 -25.26
CA MET A 532 9.61 -3.35 -24.04
C MET A 532 8.27 -2.68 -24.31
N VAL A 533 8.23 -1.69 -25.19
CA VAL A 533 7.05 -0.86 -25.44
C VAL A 533 6.67 -0.97 -26.91
N SER A 534 5.51 -1.58 -27.19
CA SER A 534 5.02 -1.79 -28.55
C SER A 534 4.31 -0.56 -29.10
N THR A 535 3.61 0.19 -28.25
CA THR A 535 2.86 1.41 -28.62
C THR A 535 2.98 2.47 -27.53
N ILE A 536 3.25 3.71 -27.94
CA ILE A 536 3.18 4.91 -27.10
C ILE A 536 2.64 6.07 -27.94
N ASP A 537 1.40 6.49 -27.68
CA ASP A 537 0.77 7.62 -28.40
C ASP A 537 -0.39 8.25 -27.61
N TYR A 538 -0.76 9.48 -27.99
CA TYR A 538 -1.84 10.27 -27.39
C TYR A 538 -1.62 10.64 -25.91
N ASP A 539 -0.43 10.49 -25.34
CA ASP A 539 -0.16 10.98 -23.99
C ASP A 539 -0.06 12.52 -23.97
N VAL A 540 -0.03 13.09 -22.77
CA VAL A 540 0.16 14.52 -22.50
C VAL A 540 1.32 14.70 -21.54
N TYR A 541 2.19 15.64 -21.87
CA TYR A 541 3.35 16.07 -21.09
C TYR A 541 3.15 17.55 -20.79
N TYR A 542 2.58 17.85 -19.62
CA TYR A 542 2.48 19.22 -19.12
C TYR A 542 3.61 19.49 -18.14
N ARG A 543 4.60 20.28 -18.57
CA ARG A 543 5.88 20.44 -17.87
C ARG A 543 6.00 21.82 -17.23
N HIS A 544 6.90 21.97 -16.28
CA HIS A 544 7.20 23.30 -15.77
C HIS A 544 7.83 24.18 -16.86
N GLU A 545 7.44 25.47 -16.92
CA GLU A 545 8.05 26.44 -17.84
C GLU A 545 9.48 26.84 -17.38
N ASN A 546 9.71 26.86 -16.06
CA ASN A 546 10.99 27.21 -15.45
C ASN A 546 11.36 26.16 -14.36
N PRO A 547 11.68 24.92 -14.74
CA PRO A 547 12.01 23.85 -13.78
C PRO A 547 13.35 24.11 -13.07
N GLN A 548 13.50 23.64 -11.83
CA GLN A 548 14.78 23.69 -11.12
C GLN A 548 15.78 22.62 -11.60
N THR A 549 15.28 21.48 -12.08
CA THR A 549 16.01 20.45 -12.83
C THR A 549 15.91 20.66 -14.33
N LEU A 550 16.69 19.91 -15.11
CA LEU A 550 16.32 19.64 -16.50
C LEU A 550 14.99 18.85 -16.51
N SER A 551 14.02 19.32 -17.29
CA SER A 551 12.77 18.60 -17.58
C SER A 551 12.78 18.12 -19.03
N THR A 552 12.57 16.83 -19.24
CA THR A 552 12.50 16.16 -20.55
C THR A 552 11.26 15.26 -20.62
N THR A 553 10.85 14.90 -21.84
CA THR A 553 9.62 14.12 -22.08
C THR A 553 9.85 12.63 -21.86
N VAL A 554 10.62 12.01 -22.75
CA VAL A 554 10.85 10.56 -22.77
C VAL A 554 12.34 10.23 -22.80
N LEU A 555 12.79 9.43 -21.84
CA LEU A 555 14.08 8.73 -21.87
C LEU A 555 13.87 7.31 -22.43
N TRP A 556 14.47 7.03 -23.59
CA TRP A 556 14.29 5.80 -24.36
C TRP A 556 15.64 5.08 -24.56
N ASN A 557 15.92 4.05 -23.76
CA ASN A 557 17.15 3.26 -23.89
C ASN A 557 16.93 2.03 -24.80
N TYR A 558 17.42 2.13 -26.04
CA TYR A 558 17.22 1.14 -27.11
C TYR A 558 18.42 0.20 -27.34
N GLY A 559 19.37 0.12 -26.40
CA GLY A 559 20.50 -0.80 -26.50
C GLY A 559 21.45 -0.77 -25.29
N ALA A 560 22.39 -1.71 -25.26
CA ALA A 560 23.28 -1.98 -24.13
C ALA A 560 24.16 -0.79 -23.69
N ASP A 561 24.72 -0.04 -24.64
CA ASP A 561 25.48 1.17 -24.31
C ASP A 561 24.53 2.35 -24.05
N ARG A 562 24.07 2.48 -22.81
CA ARG A 562 23.20 3.59 -22.36
C ARG A 562 23.72 4.99 -22.74
N LYS A 563 25.01 5.19 -23.02
CA LYS A 563 25.58 6.49 -23.40
C LYS A 563 25.37 6.84 -24.87
N THR A 564 25.34 5.85 -25.77
CA THR A 564 25.19 6.07 -27.22
C THR A 564 23.91 5.47 -27.81
N GLN A 565 23.25 4.58 -27.06
CA GLN A 565 22.02 3.86 -27.43
C GLN A 565 20.84 4.28 -26.54
N SER A 566 20.75 5.57 -26.24
CA SER A 566 19.60 6.18 -25.56
C SER A 566 19.23 7.51 -26.21
N VAL A 567 17.94 7.84 -26.17
CA VAL A 567 17.43 9.19 -26.45
C VAL A 567 16.90 9.76 -25.15
N ASN A 568 17.35 10.92 -24.70
CA ASN A 568 16.64 11.70 -23.68
C ASN A 568 16.04 12.91 -24.38
N ALA A 569 14.74 12.87 -24.66
CA ALA A 569 14.08 13.82 -25.55
C ALA A 569 13.65 15.10 -24.80
N GLU A 570 14.39 16.19 -25.00
CA GLU A 570 14.07 17.52 -24.44
C GLU A 570 12.64 17.97 -24.79
N LYS A 571 12.19 17.63 -26.01
CA LYS A 571 10.84 17.87 -26.53
C LYS A 571 10.25 16.60 -27.11
N LEU A 572 8.94 16.49 -27.07
CA LEU A 572 8.22 15.33 -27.60
C LEU A 572 8.47 15.13 -29.10
N SER A 573 8.60 16.23 -29.86
CA SER A 573 8.96 16.21 -31.28
C SER A 573 10.29 15.49 -31.56
N ASP A 574 11.25 15.55 -30.62
CA ASP A 574 12.58 14.95 -30.78
C ASP A 574 12.51 13.43 -30.57
N PHE A 575 11.57 12.96 -29.74
CA PHE A 575 11.23 11.55 -29.59
C PHE A 575 10.51 11.03 -30.85
N THR A 576 9.43 11.69 -31.28
CA THR A 576 8.64 11.32 -32.46
C THR A 576 9.48 11.24 -33.73
N ALA A 577 10.36 12.22 -33.95
CA ALA A 577 11.24 12.27 -35.14
C ALA A 577 12.40 11.27 -35.09
N ASN A 578 12.65 10.62 -33.94
CA ASN A 578 13.83 9.78 -33.79
C ASN A 578 13.73 8.47 -34.59
N SER A 579 14.76 8.18 -35.39
CA SER A 579 14.82 6.98 -36.21
C SER A 579 15.10 5.70 -35.40
N ASN A 580 15.63 5.81 -34.18
CA ASN A 580 15.97 4.66 -33.32
C ASN A 580 14.81 4.19 -32.44
N VAL A 581 13.82 5.06 -32.17
CA VAL A 581 12.54 4.66 -31.58
C VAL A 581 11.77 3.81 -32.59
N LYS A 582 11.21 2.66 -32.18
CA LYS A 582 10.47 1.73 -33.06
C LYS A 582 9.03 1.44 -32.66
N ALA A 583 8.61 1.84 -31.45
CA ALA A 583 7.23 1.72 -31.01
C ALA A 583 6.24 2.37 -32.01
N ALA A 584 5.02 1.85 -32.06
CA ALA A 584 3.92 2.41 -32.81
C ALA A 584 3.47 3.76 -32.21
N GLY A 585 2.96 4.65 -33.06
CA GLY A 585 2.53 6.01 -32.70
C GLY A 585 3.70 6.97 -32.46
N LYS A 586 4.59 6.67 -31.52
CA LYS A 586 5.72 7.52 -31.09
C LYS A 586 5.30 8.93 -30.65
N GLU A 587 4.17 9.04 -29.98
CA GLU A 587 3.59 10.33 -29.59
C GLU A 587 3.35 11.26 -30.79
N SER A 588 3.03 10.70 -31.97
CA SER A 588 2.63 11.48 -33.15
C SER A 588 1.35 12.30 -32.93
N ASN A 589 0.53 11.89 -31.97
CA ASN A 589 -0.67 12.59 -31.50
C ASN A 589 -0.48 13.13 -30.07
N GLY A 590 0.73 13.08 -29.52
CA GLY A 590 1.05 13.54 -28.17
C GLY A 590 0.98 15.06 -28.01
N LEU A 591 0.83 15.52 -26.77
CA LEU A 591 0.82 16.96 -26.43
C LEU A 591 1.99 17.30 -25.50
N ASP A 592 2.82 18.27 -25.87
CA ASP A 592 3.93 18.81 -25.07
C ASP A 592 3.66 20.29 -24.80
N LEU A 593 3.32 20.64 -23.56
CA LEU A 593 2.96 21.99 -23.14
C LEU A 593 3.69 22.35 -21.86
N HIS A 594 3.87 23.65 -21.61
CA HIS A 594 4.56 24.16 -20.43
C HIS A 594 3.69 25.15 -19.64
N GLY A 595 3.95 25.27 -18.34
CA GLY A 595 3.41 26.35 -17.50
C GLY A 595 3.62 26.12 -16.01
N SER A 596 2.56 26.36 -15.22
CA SER A 596 2.50 26.11 -13.77
C SER A 596 1.17 25.42 -13.41
N PRO A 597 1.08 24.69 -12.28
CA PRO A 597 -0.13 24.01 -11.85
C PRO A 597 -1.37 24.92 -11.82
N GLU A 598 -1.23 26.15 -11.32
CA GLU A 598 -2.33 27.12 -11.21
C GLU A 598 -2.86 27.59 -12.56
N ASN A 599 -2.03 27.51 -13.61
CA ASN A 599 -2.35 27.91 -14.98
C ASN A 599 -2.55 26.70 -15.91
N ASN A 600 -2.64 25.48 -15.36
CA ASN A 600 -2.76 24.25 -16.13
C ASN A 600 -3.94 24.35 -17.13
N PRO A 601 -3.73 24.14 -18.45
CA PRO A 601 -4.77 24.33 -19.47
C PRO A 601 -5.76 23.15 -19.54
N PHE A 602 -5.47 22.03 -18.89
CA PHE A 602 -6.26 20.81 -18.95
C PHE A 602 -7.31 20.75 -17.84
N PHE A 603 -6.91 20.99 -16.60
CA PHE A 603 -7.75 20.73 -15.42
C PHE A 603 -8.59 21.92 -14.99
N VAL A 604 -9.68 21.64 -14.25
CA VAL A 604 -10.46 22.63 -13.49
C VAL A 604 -9.56 23.30 -12.46
N LYS A 605 -8.74 22.52 -11.75
CA LYS A 605 -7.71 23.06 -10.84
C LYS A 605 -6.60 22.05 -10.57
N GLU A 606 -5.34 22.46 -10.63
CA GLU A 606 -4.21 21.69 -10.10
C GLU A 606 -3.57 22.46 -8.93
N SER A 607 -3.33 21.77 -7.82
CA SER A 607 -2.63 22.32 -6.65
C SER A 607 -1.12 22.17 -6.84
N ALA A 608 -0.34 23.22 -6.56
CA ALA A 608 1.12 23.15 -6.56
C ALA A 608 1.71 22.38 -5.36
N ASN A 609 0.89 22.09 -4.34
CA ASN A 609 1.22 21.15 -3.28
C ASN A 609 0.26 19.95 -3.36
N PRO A 610 0.73 18.71 -3.57
CA PRO A 610 -0.13 17.53 -3.61
C PRO A 610 -0.81 17.26 -2.26
N MET A 611 -0.18 17.63 -1.15
CA MET A 611 -0.68 17.36 0.19
C MET A 611 -1.94 18.18 0.55
N ASP A 612 -2.20 19.28 -0.15
CA ASP A 612 -3.34 20.15 0.13
C ASP A 612 -4.69 19.49 -0.21
N LYS A 613 -4.69 18.46 -1.08
CA LYS A 613 -5.90 17.76 -1.57
C LYS A 613 -6.99 18.70 -2.13
N THR A 614 -6.57 19.83 -2.71
CA THR A 614 -7.49 20.82 -3.30
C THR A 614 -7.46 20.86 -4.84
N SER A 615 -6.78 19.92 -5.49
CA SER A 615 -6.85 19.72 -6.95
C SER A 615 -8.23 19.18 -7.37
N ASP A 616 -8.67 19.58 -8.55
CA ASP A 616 -9.80 19.02 -9.28
C ASP A 616 -9.34 18.65 -10.69
N PHE A 617 -9.02 17.37 -10.86
CA PHE A 617 -8.48 16.79 -12.10
C PHE A 617 -9.53 16.48 -13.17
N HIS A 618 -10.79 16.90 -13.00
CA HIS A 618 -11.70 16.96 -14.14
C HIS A 618 -11.12 17.88 -15.21
N LEU A 619 -11.34 17.56 -16.48
CA LEU A 619 -10.99 18.47 -17.56
C LEU A 619 -11.92 19.69 -17.56
N LYS A 620 -11.37 20.89 -17.75
CA LYS A 620 -12.17 22.11 -17.89
C LYS A 620 -12.68 22.30 -19.31
N GLU A 621 -13.69 23.16 -19.46
CA GLU A 621 -14.20 23.59 -20.77
C GLU A 621 -13.05 24.14 -21.64
N GLY A 622 -12.95 23.64 -22.88
CA GLY A 622 -11.89 24.01 -23.81
C GLY A 622 -10.53 23.36 -23.55
N SER A 623 -10.43 22.41 -22.62
CA SER A 623 -9.21 21.61 -22.40
C SER A 623 -8.73 20.93 -23.70
N PRO A 624 -7.43 21.03 -24.06
CA PRO A 624 -6.88 20.32 -25.21
C PRO A 624 -6.92 18.79 -25.09
N ALA A 625 -7.15 18.26 -23.89
CA ALA A 625 -7.32 16.82 -23.63
C ALA A 625 -8.76 16.33 -23.87
N SER A 626 -9.75 17.21 -24.01
CA SER A 626 -11.15 16.81 -24.18
C SER A 626 -11.43 16.27 -25.59
N GLY A 627 -11.98 15.06 -25.68
CA GLY A 627 -12.31 14.35 -26.92
C GLY A 627 -11.13 14.09 -27.86
N SER A 628 -9.89 14.27 -27.40
CA SER A 628 -8.68 14.26 -28.23
C SER A 628 -7.80 13.02 -28.05
N GLY A 629 -8.24 12.06 -27.23
CA GLY A 629 -7.60 10.75 -27.03
C GLY A 629 -8.04 9.70 -28.05
N HIS A 630 -7.23 8.66 -28.19
CA HIS A 630 -7.53 7.48 -29.01
C HIS A 630 -8.73 6.71 -28.44
N ALA A 631 -9.51 6.06 -29.30
CA ALA A 631 -10.63 5.24 -28.86
C ALA A 631 -10.19 4.05 -27.98
N LEU A 632 -10.96 3.77 -26.93
CA LEU A 632 -10.69 2.64 -26.03
C LEU A 632 -10.98 1.29 -26.68
N PRO A 633 -10.12 0.28 -26.47
CA PRO A 633 -10.45 -1.12 -26.70
C PRO A 633 -11.68 -1.55 -25.88
N GLU A 634 -12.45 -2.51 -26.41
CA GLU A 634 -13.73 -2.92 -25.80
C GLU A 634 -13.60 -3.44 -24.36
N ASP A 635 -12.52 -4.15 -24.05
CA ASP A 635 -12.28 -4.71 -22.71
C ASP A 635 -11.83 -3.63 -21.71
N VAL A 636 -11.00 -2.68 -22.13
CA VAL A 636 -10.62 -1.50 -21.33
C VAL A 636 -11.84 -0.64 -21.03
N ALA A 637 -12.64 -0.31 -22.05
CA ALA A 637 -13.88 0.44 -21.89
C ALA A 637 -14.87 -0.25 -20.94
N LYS A 638 -15.00 -1.58 -21.07
CA LYS A 638 -15.82 -2.41 -20.17
C LYS A 638 -15.31 -2.41 -18.72
N SER A 639 -13.99 -2.49 -18.49
CA SER A 639 -13.40 -2.45 -17.14
C SER A 639 -13.69 -1.12 -16.41
N LEU A 640 -13.69 -0.02 -17.17
CA LEU A 640 -13.97 1.34 -16.68
C LEU A 640 -15.47 1.70 -16.67
N GLY A 641 -16.33 0.91 -17.33
CA GLY A 641 -17.77 1.19 -17.44
C GLY A 641 -18.11 2.34 -18.38
N VAL A 642 -17.32 2.56 -19.43
CA VAL A 642 -17.47 3.65 -20.42
C VAL A 642 -17.70 3.12 -21.83
N ASN A 643 -17.98 4.01 -22.79
CA ASN A 643 -18.19 3.64 -24.19
C ASN A 643 -16.88 3.26 -24.88
N ALA A 644 -16.87 2.12 -25.57
CA ALA A 644 -15.77 1.68 -26.45
C ALA A 644 -15.84 2.34 -27.83
N ASN A 645 -14.75 2.22 -28.60
CA ASN A 645 -14.71 2.53 -30.04
C ASN A 645 -15.08 3.99 -30.44
N VAL A 646 -15.12 4.92 -29.49
CA VAL A 646 -15.25 6.36 -29.68
C VAL A 646 -14.02 7.07 -29.11
N ALA A 647 -13.64 8.21 -29.69
CA ALA A 647 -12.60 9.06 -29.10
C ALA A 647 -13.02 9.49 -27.69
N VAL A 648 -12.07 9.44 -26.75
CA VAL A 648 -12.29 9.78 -25.34
C VAL A 648 -11.44 10.98 -24.95
N ASP A 649 -11.68 11.50 -23.76
CA ASP A 649 -10.76 12.43 -23.10
C ASP A 649 -9.42 11.74 -22.82
N ARG A 650 -8.34 12.53 -22.69
CA ARG A 650 -7.05 12.06 -22.15
C ARG A 650 -7.04 12.20 -20.63
N GLY A 651 -6.25 11.38 -19.95
CA GLY A 651 -6.22 11.27 -18.50
C GLY A 651 -7.39 10.42 -17.97
N ALA A 652 -7.59 10.47 -16.66
CA ALA A 652 -8.64 9.71 -15.98
C ALA A 652 -10.05 10.00 -16.54
N LEU A 653 -10.85 8.94 -16.68
CA LEU A 653 -12.23 8.99 -17.19
C LEU A 653 -13.27 8.72 -16.09
N VAL A 654 -12.88 7.89 -15.12
CA VAL A 654 -13.64 7.51 -13.92
C VAL A 654 -12.68 7.43 -12.74
N ASN A 655 -13.03 7.97 -11.58
CA ASN A 655 -12.16 7.86 -10.40
C ASN A 655 -12.92 7.98 -9.08
N VAL A 656 -12.41 7.33 -8.02
CA VAL A 656 -12.95 7.46 -6.66
C VAL A 656 -12.89 8.90 -6.13
N ALA A 657 -11.88 9.69 -6.54
CA ALA A 657 -11.75 11.10 -6.16
C ALA A 657 -12.95 11.96 -6.55
N TRP A 658 -13.80 11.50 -7.48
CA TRP A 658 -14.97 12.21 -8.00
C TRP A 658 -16.30 11.67 -7.44
N GLY A 659 -16.26 10.80 -6.42
CA GLY A 659 -17.46 10.28 -5.75
C GLY A 659 -17.96 8.92 -6.24
N GLY A 660 -17.19 8.22 -7.09
CA GLY A 660 -17.43 6.81 -7.43
C GLY A 660 -18.56 6.56 -8.44
N GLY A 661 -18.25 6.73 -9.72
CA GLY A 661 -19.18 6.47 -10.83
C GLY A 661 -18.75 7.24 -12.07
N ALA A 662 -19.09 6.76 -13.27
CA ALA A 662 -18.67 7.43 -14.50
C ALA A 662 -19.25 8.85 -14.60
N VAL A 663 -18.38 9.83 -14.87
CA VAL A 663 -18.76 11.23 -15.03
C VAL A 663 -19.61 11.35 -16.31
N PRO A 664 -20.79 11.98 -16.27
CA PRO A 664 -21.53 12.30 -17.49
C PRO A 664 -20.79 13.39 -18.28
N GLY A 665 -20.01 13.00 -19.29
CA GLY A 665 -19.21 13.93 -20.09
C GLY A 665 -18.76 13.43 -21.47
N ALA A 666 -18.68 12.11 -21.69
CA ALA A 666 -18.22 11.53 -22.96
C ALA A 666 -19.30 11.58 -24.07
N GLY A 667 -19.50 12.78 -24.62
CA GLY A 667 -20.11 13.02 -25.93
C GLY A 667 -21.59 13.42 -25.93
N ASP A 668 -21.85 14.71 -26.14
CA ASP A 668 -22.97 15.14 -26.97
C ASP A 668 -22.68 16.49 -27.64
N ASN A 669 -23.05 16.61 -28.92
CA ASN A 669 -22.72 17.77 -29.75
C ASN A 669 -23.70 18.93 -29.52
N ALA A 670 -23.20 20.16 -29.67
CA ALA A 670 -23.88 21.43 -29.36
C ALA A 670 -25.40 21.50 -29.65
N GLY A 671 -26.19 21.74 -28.60
CA GLY A 671 -27.63 21.97 -28.66
C GLY A 671 -28.10 22.96 -27.60
N ASN A 672 -28.15 24.24 -27.94
CA ASN A 672 -28.55 25.34 -27.06
C ASN A 672 -29.98 25.13 -26.48
N ASN A 673 -30.15 25.12 -25.16
CA ASN A 673 -31.27 25.80 -24.47
C ASN A 673 -31.13 25.84 -22.93
N ASN A 674 -31.52 26.98 -22.38
CA ASN A 674 -31.35 27.40 -20.98
C ASN A 674 -32.51 26.98 -20.07
N ALA A 675 -32.26 26.31 -18.94
CA ALA A 675 -33.13 26.36 -17.75
C ALA A 675 -32.50 25.74 -16.46
N GLY A 676 -32.38 26.54 -15.41
CA GLY A 676 -32.65 26.12 -14.01
C GLY A 676 -31.63 25.25 -13.28
N GLY A 677 -30.62 25.87 -12.66
CA GLY A 677 -29.78 25.19 -11.66
C GLY A 677 -30.47 25.01 -10.30
N ALA A 678 -30.24 23.87 -9.64
CA ALA A 678 -30.63 23.62 -8.26
C ALA A 678 -29.51 22.90 -7.50
N ASN A 679 -28.86 23.62 -6.59
CA ASN A 679 -27.87 23.11 -5.65
C ASN A 679 -28.55 22.14 -4.67
N ASN A 680 -27.93 21.00 -4.35
CA ASN A 680 -28.28 20.20 -3.17
C ASN A 680 -27.02 19.63 -2.50
N ASN A 681 -26.45 20.44 -1.62
CA ASN A 681 -25.52 19.99 -0.59
C ASN A 681 -26.34 19.43 0.59
N ALA A 682 -26.26 18.13 0.86
CA ALA A 682 -26.98 17.47 1.96
C ALA A 682 -26.00 17.06 3.06
N GLY A 683 -25.70 18.01 3.94
CA GLY A 683 -24.85 17.76 5.11
C GLY A 683 -25.50 16.86 6.15
N ASN A 684 -24.67 16.02 6.77
CA ASN A 684 -24.98 15.18 7.92
C ASN A 684 -25.47 16.04 9.10
N ASN A 685 -26.61 15.68 9.73
CA ASN A 685 -27.17 16.41 10.87
C ASN A 685 -27.81 15.46 11.88
N ASN A 686 -27.20 15.35 13.06
CA ASN A 686 -27.83 14.80 14.26
C ASN A 686 -27.35 15.55 15.50
N ALA A 687 -28.14 16.53 15.97
CA ALA A 687 -28.20 16.95 17.37
C ALA A 687 -29.30 18.01 17.62
N GLY A 688 -30.01 17.88 18.75
CA GLY A 688 -30.37 19.04 19.57
C GLY A 688 -31.56 19.91 19.14
N GLY A 689 -32.79 19.40 19.25
CA GLY A 689 -33.97 20.25 19.34
C GLY A 689 -34.14 20.84 20.75
N ALA A 690 -34.00 22.16 20.91
CA ALA A 690 -34.48 22.90 22.09
C ALA A 690 -34.97 24.30 21.69
N ASN A 691 -36.06 24.72 22.32
CA ASN A 691 -37.01 25.71 21.81
C ASN A 691 -36.70 27.18 22.21
N ASN A 692 -37.41 28.11 21.56
CA ASN A 692 -37.80 29.46 22.02
C ASN A 692 -36.87 30.69 21.85
N ASN A 693 -37.21 31.47 20.80
CA ASN A 693 -37.98 32.72 20.90
C ASN A 693 -37.26 34.10 20.90
N ALA A 694 -37.80 34.99 20.03
CA ALA A 694 -37.83 36.46 20.04
C ALA A 694 -36.53 37.30 19.96
N GLY A 695 -36.52 38.27 19.04
CA GLY A 695 -35.57 39.38 19.04
C GLY A 695 -35.45 40.10 17.70
N ASN A 696 -36.36 41.03 17.40
CA ASN A 696 -36.42 41.74 16.11
C ASN A 696 -35.55 43.02 16.08
N ASN A 697 -35.30 43.53 14.86
CA ASN A 697 -34.76 44.85 14.48
C ASN A 697 -33.24 45.12 14.67
N ASN A 698 -32.54 45.95 13.88
CA ASN A 698 -32.65 46.57 12.53
C ASN A 698 -31.81 47.89 12.57
N GLY A 699 -31.13 48.25 11.48
CA GLY A 699 -30.75 49.64 11.19
C GLY A 699 -29.29 50.04 11.45
N GLY A 700 -28.49 50.17 10.37
CA GLY A 700 -27.08 50.56 10.39
C GLY A 700 -26.78 52.07 10.46
N GLY A 701 -25.64 52.49 9.88
CA GLY A 701 -25.39 53.90 9.54
C GLY A 701 -24.09 54.55 10.05
N ALA A 702 -22.99 54.27 9.37
CA ALA A 702 -21.81 55.12 9.09
C ALA A 702 -21.61 56.54 9.72
N ASN A 703 -20.47 56.69 10.42
CA ASN A 703 -19.36 57.65 10.15
C ASN A 703 -19.22 59.05 10.83
N ASN A 704 -17.94 59.46 10.99
CA ASN A 704 -17.32 60.80 11.17
C ASN A 704 -17.25 61.54 12.55
N ASN A 705 -16.14 61.27 13.25
CA ASN A 705 -15.03 62.19 13.62
C ASN A 705 -15.24 63.61 14.22
N ALA A 706 -14.75 63.81 15.46
CA ALA A 706 -13.98 64.95 16.03
C ALA A 706 -14.14 64.95 17.58
N GLY A 707 -13.18 65.23 18.45
CA GLY A 707 -11.73 65.47 18.33
C GLY A 707 -11.21 66.21 19.59
N ASN A 708 -10.06 65.82 20.18
CA ASN A 708 -9.22 66.71 21.01
C ASN A 708 -7.84 66.12 21.37
N GLN A 709 -6.89 67.02 21.61
CA GLN A 709 -5.46 66.89 21.94
C GLN A 709 -5.10 68.13 22.83
N PRO A 710 -3.84 68.45 23.22
CA PRO A 710 -2.57 67.69 23.28
C PRO A 710 -1.84 67.79 24.65
N SER A 711 -0.66 67.13 24.83
CA SER A 711 0.63 67.81 25.16
C SER A 711 1.82 66.86 25.53
N THR A 712 2.89 66.87 24.72
CA THR A 712 4.37 67.00 25.03
C THR A 712 5.09 66.20 26.15
N ALA A 713 6.42 65.98 26.18
CA ALA A 713 7.53 65.90 25.19
C ALA A 713 8.92 65.63 25.87
N ALA A 714 9.81 64.87 25.20
CA ALA A 714 11.30 65.00 25.14
C ALA A 714 12.28 64.81 26.36
N PRO A 715 13.62 64.57 26.14
CA PRO A 715 14.61 64.06 27.14
C PRO A 715 15.93 64.87 27.33
N GLN A 716 16.79 64.52 28.33
CA GLN A 716 18.27 64.78 28.47
C GLN A 716 18.79 64.25 29.86
N ASP A 717 20.07 64.03 30.23
CA ASP A 717 21.41 63.90 29.58
C ASP A 717 22.46 63.25 30.57
N GLY A 718 23.67 62.90 30.12
CA GLY A 718 24.92 62.66 30.91
C GLY A 718 25.29 61.20 31.27
N SER A 719 26.54 60.71 31.18
CA SER A 719 27.86 61.30 30.82
C SER A 719 28.93 60.20 30.57
N GLY A 720 29.98 60.40 29.72
CA GLY A 720 31.15 59.47 29.70
C GLY A 720 32.12 59.38 28.49
N SER A 721 32.96 60.40 28.25
CA SER A 721 34.36 60.36 27.70
C SER A 721 34.82 59.56 26.44
N THR A 722 35.23 60.32 25.40
CA THR A 722 36.49 60.26 24.58
C THR A 722 36.90 59.08 23.65
N THR A 723 37.03 59.42 22.34
CA THR A 723 38.09 59.06 21.32
C THR A 723 38.45 57.58 21.01
N GLY A 724 38.67 57.12 19.78
CA GLY A 724 38.65 57.76 18.44
C GLY A 724 39.20 56.83 17.32
N GLU A 725 38.86 57.12 16.06
CA GLU A 725 39.52 56.77 14.77
C GLU A 725 39.88 55.30 14.33
N THR A 726 39.43 54.98 13.10
CA THR A 726 40.09 54.20 12.02
C THR A 726 40.36 52.67 12.07
N ALA A 727 39.82 52.01 11.03
CA ALA A 727 40.47 51.09 10.07
C ALA A 727 41.05 49.71 10.48
N SER A 728 40.57 48.67 9.77
CA SER A 728 41.28 47.48 9.24
C SER A 728 42.41 46.80 10.03
N GLY A 729 42.29 45.49 10.31
CA GLY A 729 43.46 44.69 10.69
C GLY A 729 43.20 43.28 11.21
N THR A 730 43.55 42.29 10.38
CA THR A 730 43.52 40.84 10.56
C THR A 730 44.30 40.28 11.77
N ALA A 731 43.86 39.09 12.23
CA ALA A 731 44.66 37.91 12.64
C ALA A 731 44.92 37.56 14.13
N GLY A 732 44.57 36.30 14.47
CA GLY A 732 45.18 35.48 15.53
C GLY A 732 44.37 35.35 16.84
N GLN A 733 44.29 34.20 17.52
CA GLN A 733 44.87 32.86 17.28
C GLN A 733 44.13 31.77 18.12
N SER A 734 44.16 30.51 17.66
CA SER A 734 44.02 29.22 18.42
C SER A 734 42.75 28.93 19.26
N ALA A 735 42.24 27.70 19.41
CA ALA A 735 42.54 26.35 18.85
C ALA A 735 41.21 25.54 18.85
N GLN A 736 40.85 24.77 17.81
CA GLN A 736 41.18 23.34 17.58
C GLN A 736 40.89 22.43 18.81
N SER A 737 40.17 21.30 18.69
CA SER A 737 40.16 20.24 17.65
C SER A 737 38.75 19.69 17.37
N ALA A 738 38.31 19.29 16.16
CA ALA A 738 38.87 18.37 15.13
C ALA A 738 38.78 16.89 15.56
N SER A 739 38.27 15.93 14.76
CA SER A 739 38.67 15.55 13.38
C SER A 739 37.69 14.50 12.79
N PRO A 740 37.86 13.97 11.55
CA PRO A 740 38.00 14.69 10.28
C PRO A 740 37.17 14.10 9.12
N SER A 741 36.75 14.94 8.17
CA SER A 741 36.49 14.52 6.78
C SER A 741 37.67 14.94 5.90
N ASN A 742 38.01 14.15 4.88
CA ASN A 742 39.01 14.53 3.87
C ASN A 742 38.60 14.07 2.47
N SER A 743 38.97 14.85 1.45
CA SER A 743 38.47 14.72 0.08
C SER A 743 39.55 15.04 -0.97
N LYS A 744 39.22 14.74 -2.24
CA LYS A 744 39.95 15.04 -3.50
C LYS A 744 41.07 14.06 -3.89
N ALA A 745 41.28 13.75 -5.19
CA ALA A 745 40.41 13.88 -6.38
C ALA A 745 40.96 13.00 -7.52
N GLY A 746 40.10 12.52 -8.43
CA GLY A 746 40.51 11.79 -9.64
C GLY A 746 39.29 11.42 -10.49
N ALA A 747 39.33 11.71 -11.79
CA ALA A 747 38.17 11.58 -12.69
C ALA A 747 37.93 10.14 -13.18
N GLY A 748 36.66 9.77 -13.38
CA GLY A 748 36.26 8.52 -14.04
C GLY A 748 34.77 8.20 -13.89
N GLN A 749 33.99 8.31 -14.97
CA GLN A 749 32.55 8.01 -14.97
C GLN A 749 32.29 6.51 -14.73
N LYS A 750 31.49 6.13 -13.71
CA LYS A 750 30.62 4.92 -13.67
C LYS A 750 29.48 5.10 -12.65
N ASN A 751 28.27 5.45 -13.11
CA ASN A 751 27.05 5.47 -12.29
C ASN A 751 26.08 4.38 -12.74
N SER A 752 26.19 3.19 -12.14
CA SER A 752 25.14 2.17 -12.05
C SER A 752 25.66 0.97 -11.24
N HIS A 753 25.45 0.99 -9.93
CA HIS A 753 25.74 -0.16 -9.07
C HIS A 753 24.44 -0.75 -8.52
N VAL A 754 23.96 -1.80 -9.19
CA VAL A 754 23.22 -2.87 -8.53
C VAL A 754 24.17 -3.54 -7.54
N ALA A 755 23.69 -3.82 -6.32
CA ALA A 755 24.48 -4.49 -5.30
C ALA A 755 24.76 -5.94 -5.72
N LYS A 756 26.02 -6.24 -6.09
CA LYS A 756 26.45 -7.64 -6.25
C LYS A 756 26.51 -8.33 -4.88
N PRO A 757 26.14 -9.62 -4.77
CA PRO A 757 26.40 -10.41 -3.58
C PRO A 757 27.90 -10.39 -3.23
N GLY A 758 28.21 -10.15 -1.96
CA GLY A 758 29.59 -10.08 -1.47
C GLY A 758 30.28 -11.43 -1.55
N ALA A 759 31.20 -11.59 -2.51
CA ALA A 759 32.10 -12.73 -2.55
C ALA A 759 33.17 -12.59 -1.44
N ASN A 760 32.93 -13.21 -0.28
CA ASN A 760 33.92 -13.38 0.79
C ASN A 760 33.64 -14.63 1.64
N ALA A 761 33.95 -15.80 1.09
CA ALA A 761 34.29 -16.99 1.87
C ALA A 761 35.42 -17.72 1.13
N ALA A 762 36.55 -17.94 1.81
CA ALA A 762 37.71 -18.57 1.22
C ALA A 762 37.46 -20.06 0.94
N ALA A 763 38.07 -20.58 -0.13
CA ALA A 763 38.01 -22.00 -0.45
C ALA A 763 38.73 -22.85 0.61
N GLY A 764 38.05 -23.86 1.16
CA GLY A 764 38.68 -24.87 2.03
C GLY A 764 37.66 -25.74 2.76
N GLN A 765 37.87 -27.06 2.68
CA GLN A 765 37.20 -28.10 3.49
C GLN A 765 35.71 -28.35 3.17
N GLY A 766 35.47 -29.15 2.12
CA GLY A 766 34.17 -29.72 1.77
C GLY A 766 34.25 -31.06 1.03
N GLN A 767 35.42 -31.70 0.99
CA GLN A 767 35.58 -33.09 0.54
C GLN A 767 35.69 -33.98 1.78
N ASP A 768 34.53 -34.46 2.27
CA ASP A 768 34.34 -35.70 3.05
C ASP A 768 32.93 -35.73 3.67
N ALA A 769 31.89 -35.72 2.83
CA ALA A 769 30.49 -35.87 3.26
C ALA A 769 29.62 -36.69 2.27
N ALA A 770 30.24 -37.50 1.40
CA ALA A 770 29.56 -38.21 0.30
C ALA A 770 29.63 -39.76 0.40
N ALA A 771 29.98 -40.31 1.58
CA ALA A 771 30.33 -41.73 1.73
C ALA A 771 29.57 -42.50 2.85
N ALA A 772 28.47 -41.96 3.40
CA ALA A 772 27.79 -42.53 4.58
C ALA A 772 26.26 -42.76 4.44
N ALA A 773 25.72 -42.81 3.22
CA ALA A 773 24.28 -43.02 2.96
C ALA A 773 23.98 -44.24 2.07
N ALA A 774 24.79 -45.31 2.18
CA ALA A 774 24.68 -46.51 1.34
C ALA A 774 24.84 -47.83 2.12
N ALA A 775 24.28 -47.94 3.33
CA ALA A 775 24.13 -49.22 4.04
C ALA A 775 23.01 -49.17 5.09
N GLY A 776 22.26 -50.27 5.23
CA GLY A 776 21.43 -50.54 6.43
C GLY A 776 19.91 -50.41 6.25
N GLY A 777 19.26 -51.46 5.75
CA GLY A 777 17.81 -51.64 5.89
C GLY A 777 17.45 -52.41 7.17
N GLY A 778 16.30 -52.13 7.78
CA GLY A 778 15.78 -52.82 8.97
C GLY A 778 14.27 -52.58 9.14
N ARG A 779 13.53 -53.60 9.60
CA ARG A 779 12.05 -53.59 9.72
C ARG A 779 11.57 -53.22 11.14
N LEU A 780 10.45 -52.49 11.21
CA LEU A 780 9.25 -52.60 12.11
C LEU A 780 9.39 -53.24 13.52
N PRO A 781 8.64 -52.77 14.56
CA PRO A 781 7.17 -52.61 14.48
C PRO A 781 6.50 -51.42 15.22
N LEU A 782 5.19 -51.28 14.98
CA LEU A 782 4.27 -50.33 15.64
C LEU A 782 3.82 -50.79 17.04
N THR A 783 3.62 -49.84 17.96
CA THR A 783 2.61 -49.88 19.04
C THR A 783 2.25 -48.48 19.56
N GLY A 784 0.97 -48.23 19.86
CA GLY A 784 0.55 -47.21 20.85
C GLY A 784 0.06 -45.87 20.30
N ALA A 785 -1.24 -45.59 20.42
CA ALA A 785 -1.89 -44.37 19.93
C ALA A 785 -2.00 -43.27 21.00
N SER A 786 -2.00 -41.99 20.57
CA SER A 786 -3.08 -41.04 20.88
C SER A 786 -2.98 -39.73 20.06
N MET A 787 -4.16 -39.19 19.69
CA MET A 787 -4.45 -37.82 19.21
C MET A 787 -3.33 -36.99 18.56
N ALA A 788 -3.03 -37.23 17.28
CA ALA A 788 -2.31 -36.30 16.40
C ALA A 788 -2.78 -36.44 14.94
N ALA A 789 -4.03 -36.06 14.65
CA ALA A 789 -4.65 -36.28 13.33
C ALA A 789 -5.57 -35.14 12.88
N MET A 790 -5.16 -33.87 13.07
CA MET A 790 -5.85 -32.70 12.49
C MET A 790 -4.95 -31.45 12.34
N VAL A 791 -3.63 -31.62 12.11
CA VAL A 791 -2.67 -30.51 11.96
C VAL A 791 -1.81 -30.62 10.69
N LEU A 792 -2.01 -31.65 9.85
CA LEU A 792 -1.13 -31.95 8.71
C LEU A 792 -1.55 -31.33 7.35
N ALA A 793 -2.36 -30.27 7.37
CA ALA A 793 -2.75 -29.51 6.16
C ALA A 793 -2.01 -28.16 6.02
N VAL A 794 -1.65 -27.51 7.14
CA VAL A 794 -1.09 -26.14 7.14
C VAL A 794 0.44 -26.12 6.97
N ALA A 795 1.13 -27.23 7.27
CA ALA A 795 2.60 -27.32 7.19
C ALA A 795 3.17 -27.55 5.77
N ALA A 796 2.32 -27.61 4.73
CA ALA A 796 2.75 -27.82 3.34
C ALA A 796 2.87 -26.52 2.51
N ILE A 797 2.39 -25.39 3.04
CA ILE A 797 2.26 -24.11 2.30
C ILE A 797 3.47 -23.17 2.55
N ALA A 798 4.29 -23.43 3.58
CA ALA A 798 5.44 -22.60 3.96
C ALA A 798 6.81 -23.08 3.42
N MET A 799 6.86 -24.02 2.47
CA MET A 799 8.12 -24.52 1.91
C MET A 799 8.17 -24.48 0.38
N GLY A 800 8.74 -23.39 -0.13
CA GLY A 800 9.46 -23.40 -1.42
C GLY A 800 10.73 -24.25 -1.32
N GLY A 801 10.55 -25.57 -1.21
CA GLY A 801 11.63 -26.54 -1.00
C GLY A 801 11.18 -27.95 -1.38
N GLY A 802 11.61 -28.42 -2.56
CA GLY A 802 11.05 -29.61 -3.17
C GLY A 802 11.46 -30.94 -2.54
N PHE A 803 10.53 -31.90 -2.50
CA PHE A 803 10.83 -33.33 -2.38
C PHE A 803 10.22 -34.10 -3.56
N ILE A 804 11.03 -34.95 -4.18
CA ILE A 804 10.67 -35.74 -5.37
C ILE A 804 9.83 -36.94 -4.95
N LEU A 805 8.61 -37.08 -5.48
CA LEU A 805 7.82 -38.31 -5.36
C LEU A 805 7.78 -39.09 -6.68
N VAL A 806 8.65 -40.09 -6.81
CA VAL A 806 8.67 -40.98 -7.98
C VAL A 806 7.46 -41.91 -7.95
N ARG A 807 6.44 -41.65 -8.78
CA ARG A 807 5.36 -42.62 -9.05
C ARG A 807 5.89 -43.83 -9.82
N ARG A 808 6.10 -44.95 -9.14
CA ARG A 808 6.21 -46.27 -9.80
C ARG A 808 4.83 -46.86 -10.06
N ARG A 809 4.52 -47.15 -11.32
CA ARG A 809 3.42 -48.06 -11.70
C ARG A 809 3.82 -49.51 -11.41
N MET A 810 2.86 -50.30 -10.93
CA MET A 810 2.66 -51.75 -11.12
C MET A 810 1.33 -52.08 -10.42
N SER A 811 0.20 -52.26 -11.11
CA SER A 811 -0.23 -53.41 -11.91
C SER A 811 -0.73 -54.59 -11.05
N SER A 812 -2.03 -54.90 -11.23
CA SER A 812 -2.85 -55.91 -10.52
C SER A 812 -3.36 -55.48 -9.15
#